data_AF-A0A428T833-F1
#
_entry.id   AF-A0A428T833-F1
#
_cell.length_a   1.000
_cell.length_b   1.000
_cell.length_c   1.000
_cell.angle_alpha   90.00
_cell.angle_beta   90.00
_cell.angle_gamma   90.00
#
_symmetry.space_group_name_H-M   'P 1'
#
loop_
_entity.id
_entity.type
_entity.pdbx_description
1 polymer ?
#
loop_
_entity_poly.entity_id
_entity_poly.type
_entity_poly.pdbx_seq_one_letter_code
_entity_poly.pdbx_strand_id
1 'polypeptide(L)'
;LFIYPIKSLLPVEVKFAEVTREGFRFDRQYILVKEPDDASTRLVEHLTIKKTFALALFQPSIHDDWSSLTIRHTKAQPESSITIPLTPSPLCCFQSKSYVVNICGTTATGIDMGEVPASFFSKHLGQRARLLFIGGDGSRAVPGSDNFQSGVALPGQRVRFADAAPFLLTSSSSEGEARSRLPRDCQAEDIILRLRPNIHIAVGQHTPPFDEDMWQELSVMYHQLINLHDYPQEPIFDDSRFFDLDPAVYYDQESDICDASAQLHQPVPATADETDHESRQNAHPYDQFTTPIETQCNSSSDFYEQNHRQDTLHALLIRRFVEFISPWLDILDKDKYFGYMVPIRARRSRLLRDSVAAAAAKQLGNLGQNLVSPNGISSTRFTSDAGLSVDWAFEAASFYDKAIRSMITSLQSIATPIPSETPPTAGLLKEEDIGDLLAAMPILLVYELLDNHHLSIVQHLAGAQHLLSIVLGQQEEAGAPNEPIDHTFFDANLEDAWKAAFWNFATFDYFTSYTNCSKTRFGFANTQVWRASGLSLTQVDGCLVPASLARRPGLASKMTDTVACRTLLWVVLKILDCIATGDQSPDGQQSSQFSNEHNMSSSAPDETSVDWSKLDGYLTDWYSKLPNSFEPCFRIPPEQEAYLQTADPSGSVTSNNFRTPMQGLFIANPMGAASISLYHFSRILTLLHGPLTDQRIASSTGLGRLQAHRQFSQQVGHHASEIYAAAIGKPLASVQMHLVLPLSLAGLCLDSPGQKTVLKEILLELQNETGILTTWAIEKFQKT
;
A
#
# COMPACT_ATOMS: atom_id res chain seq x y z
N LEU A 1 -15.50 -8.26 -22.48
CA LEU A 1 -16.15 -7.91 -21.19
C LEU A 1 -16.10 -6.40 -21.04
N PHE A 2 -17.05 -5.78 -20.35
CA PHE A 2 -17.09 -4.32 -20.20
C PHE A 2 -17.23 -3.90 -18.74
N ILE A 3 -16.37 -2.97 -18.34
CA ILE A 3 -16.44 -2.27 -17.05
C ILE A 3 -16.85 -0.83 -17.36
N TYR A 4 -17.74 -0.27 -16.53
CA TYR A 4 -18.13 1.15 -16.59
C TYR A 4 -17.67 1.87 -15.32
N PRO A 5 -16.38 2.27 -15.21
CA PRO A 5 -15.85 2.77 -13.94
C PRO A 5 -16.60 3.97 -13.36
N ILE A 6 -17.05 4.87 -14.25
CA ILE A 6 -17.89 6.02 -13.92
C ILE A 6 -19.27 5.80 -14.54
N LYS A 7 -20.32 5.86 -13.72
CA LYS A 7 -21.71 5.77 -14.16
C LYS A 7 -21.98 6.80 -15.26
N SER A 8 -22.67 6.37 -16.31
CA SER A 8 -23.08 7.18 -17.47
C SER A 8 -21.98 7.50 -18.49
N LEU A 9 -20.70 7.16 -18.25
CA LEU A 9 -19.62 7.31 -19.25
C LEU A 9 -19.45 6.07 -20.14
N LEU A 10 -18.57 6.13 -21.14
CA LEU A 10 -18.24 5.01 -22.03
C LEU A 10 -17.56 3.83 -21.28
N PRO A 11 -17.65 2.59 -21.80
CA PRO A 11 -17.01 1.44 -21.19
C PRO A 11 -15.50 1.43 -21.37
N VAL A 12 -14.86 0.61 -20.55
CA VAL A 12 -13.53 0.02 -20.78
C VAL A 12 -13.74 -1.45 -21.12
N GLU A 13 -13.30 -1.85 -22.31
CA GLU A 13 -13.28 -3.25 -22.70
C GLU A 13 -12.08 -3.94 -22.06
N VAL A 14 -12.32 -5.09 -21.43
CA VAL A 14 -11.29 -5.87 -20.72
C VAL A 14 -11.33 -7.35 -21.11
N LYS A 15 -10.17 -7.99 -21.04
CA LYS A 15 -10.01 -9.44 -21.29
C LYS A 15 -10.43 -10.29 -20.10
N PHE A 16 -10.27 -9.77 -18.90
CA PHE A 16 -10.66 -10.41 -17.64
C PHE A 16 -11.24 -9.36 -16.69
N ALA A 17 -12.11 -9.79 -15.78
CA ALA A 17 -12.68 -8.93 -14.75
C ALA A 17 -12.97 -9.77 -13.50
N GLU A 18 -12.75 -9.18 -12.32
CA GLU A 18 -13.02 -9.82 -11.03
C GLU A 18 -14.51 -9.66 -10.67
N VAL A 19 -15.17 -10.77 -10.32
CA VAL A 19 -16.59 -10.79 -9.92
C VAL A 19 -16.68 -10.53 -8.42
N THR A 20 -17.41 -9.48 -8.02
CA THR A 20 -17.66 -9.12 -6.61
C THR A 20 -19.15 -9.25 -6.29
N ARG A 21 -19.53 -9.11 -5.01
CA ARG A 21 -20.93 -9.11 -4.60
C ARG A 21 -21.71 -7.95 -5.23
N GLU A 22 -21.05 -6.89 -5.68
CA GLU A 22 -21.69 -5.70 -6.24
C GLU A 22 -21.65 -5.63 -7.78
N GLY A 23 -21.03 -6.59 -8.46
CA GLY A 23 -20.79 -6.59 -9.91
C GLY A 23 -19.31 -6.82 -10.23
N PHE A 24 -18.83 -6.40 -11.40
CA PHE A 24 -17.37 -6.42 -11.65
C PHE A 24 -16.64 -5.44 -10.73
N ARG A 25 -15.41 -5.80 -10.32
CA ARG A 25 -14.54 -4.87 -9.60
C ARG A 25 -14.34 -3.61 -10.43
N PHE A 26 -14.36 -2.46 -9.75
CA PHE A 26 -14.33 -1.12 -10.33
C PHE A 26 -15.55 -0.71 -11.17
N ASP A 27 -16.51 -1.58 -11.45
CA ASP A 27 -17.72 -1.20 -12.17
C ASP A 27 -18.59 -0.24 -11.34
N ARG A 28 -18.97 0.88 -11.95
CA ARG A 28 -19.86 1.92 -11.45
C ARG A 28 -19.56 2.34 -10.00
N GLN A 29 -18.27 2.41 -9.67
CA GLN A 29 -17.80 2.88 -8.36
C GLN A 29 -17.73 4.39 -8.26
N TYR A 30 -17.70 5.07 -9.42
CA TYR A 30 -17.78 6.51 -9.52
C TYR A 30 -19.10 6.96 -10.15
N ILE A 31 -19.53 8.17 -9.82
CA ILE A 31 -20.70 8.82 -10.39
C ILE A 31 -20.46 10.32 -10.52
N LEU A 32 -20.94 10.91 -11.61
CA LEU A 32 -20.97 12.37 -11.76
C LEU A 32 -22.29 12.90 -11.23
N VAL A 33 -22.24 13.99 -10.47
CA VAL A 33 -23.39 14.68 -9.91
C VAL A 33 -23.38 16.14 -10.29
N LYS A 34 -24.55 16.77 -10.33
CA LYS A 34 -24.64 18.22 -10.35
C LYS A 34 -24.11 18.73 -9.02
N GLU A 35 -23.24 19.71 -9.08
CA GLU A 35 -22.85 20.39 -7.87
C GLU A 35 -24.06 21.10 -7.27
N PRO A 36 -24.37 20.89 -5.98
CA PRO A 36 -25.48 21.58 -5.35
C PRO A 36 -25.19 23.07 -5.24
N ASP A 37 -26.20 23.91 -5.51
CA ASP A 37 -26.08 25.37 -5.39
C ASP A 37 -25.88 25.82 -3.94
N ASP A 38 -26.31 25.01 -2.97
CA ASP A 38 -26.14 25.24 -1.53
C ASP A 38 -25.21 24.19 -0.91
N ALA A 39 -24.18 24.66 -0.20
CA ALA A 39 -23.21 23.84 0.51
C ALA A 39 -23.82 22.97 1.63
N SER A 40 -25.02 23.29 2.11
CA SER A 40 -25.76 22.47 3.09
C SER A 40 -26.47 21.26 2.46
N THR A 41 -26.66 21.27 1.14
CA THR A 41 -27.41 20.24 0.43
C THR A 41 -26.59 18.95 0.36
N ARG A 42 -27.04 17.95 1.13
CA ARG A 42 -26.46 16.61 1.09
C ARG A 42 -27.00 15.75 -0.03
N LEU A 43 -28.25 15.92 -0.45
CA LEU A 43 -28.86 15.12 -1.52
C LEU A 43 -28.61 15.75 -2.89
N VAL A 44 -27.92 15.04 -3.78
CA VAL A 44 -27.52 15.57 -5.10
C VAL A 44 -28.10 14.76 -6.26
N GLU A 45 -28.42 15.44 -7.37
CA GLU A 45 -28.88 14.79 -8.62
C GLU A 45 -27.67 14.27 -9.40
N HIS A 46 -27.67 12.98 -9.75
CA HIS A 46 -26.64 12.43 -10.62
C HIS A 46 -26.83 12.84 -12.09
N LEU A 47 -25.72 13.06 -12.78
CA LEU A 47 -25.69 13.28 -14.21
C LEU A 47 -25.88 11.95 -14.95
N THR A 48 -26.86 11.93 -15.83
CA THR A 48 -27.27 10.76 -16.59
C THR A 48 -27.10 11.02 -18.07
N ILE A 49 -26.58 10.03 -18.80
CA ILE A 49 -26.42 10.10 -20.26
C ILE A 49 -27.76 10.32 -20.98
N LYS A 50 -28.89 10.00 -20.34
CA LYS A 50 -30.25 10.27 -20.86
C LYS A 50 -30.57 11.76 -20.98
N LYS A 51 -29.97 12.59 -20.13
CA LYS A 51 -30.18 14.06 -20.11
C LYS A 51 -28.94 14.84 -20.55
N THR A 52 -27.75 14.30 -20.32
CA THR A 52 -26.47 14.94 -20.58
C THR A 52 -25.67 14.11 -21.59
N PHE A 53 -26.00 14.23 -22.88
CA PHE A 53 -25.38 13.43 -23.95
C PHE A 53 -23.87 13.64 -24.09
N ALA A 54 -23.36 14.80 -23.67
CA ALA A 54 -21.92 15.11 -23.65
C ALA A 54 -21.10 14.12 -22.80
N LEU A 55 -21.73 13.37 -21.89
CA LEU A 55 -21.09 12.28 -21.16
C LEU A 55 -20.50 11.19 -22.07
N ALA A 56 -21.05 11.03 -23.29
CA ALA A 56 -20.50 10.11 -24.30
C ALA A 56 -19.17 10.58 -24.91
N LEU A 57 -18.71 11.81 -24.62
CA LEU A 57 -17.45 12.34 -25.13
C LEU A 57 -16.25 12.01 -24.22
N PHE A 58 -16.50 11.45 -23.03
CA PHE A 58 -15.46 11.03 -22.11
C PHE A 58 -15.16 9.55 -22.31
N GLN A 59 -13.92 9.26 -22.72
CA GLN A 59 -13.42 7.91 -22.94
C GLN A 59 -12.51 7.51 -21.78
N PRO A 60 -12.93 6.58 -20.90
CA PRO A 60 -12.08 6.04 -19.86
C PRO A 60 -11.12 4.98 -20.41
N SER A 61 -9.96 4.83 -19.77
CA SER A 61 -8.99 3.75 -19.95
C SER A 61 -8.38 3.37 -18.60
N ILE A 62 -8.38 2.08 -18.29
CA ILE A 62 -7.73 1.53 -17.08
C ILE A 62 -6.27 1.24 -17.42
N HIS A 63 -5.35 1.62 -16.54
CA HIS A 63 -3.94 1.26 -16.67
C HIS A 63 -3.71 -0.23 -16.43
N ASP A 64 -2.67 -0.81 -17.04
CA ASP A 64 -2.41 -2.26 -17.00
C ASP A 64 -2.18 -2.81 -15.58
N ASP A 65 -1.74 -1.95 -14.66
CA ASP A 65 -1.53 -2.25 -13.24
C ASP A 65 -2.82 -2.17 -12.39
N TRP A 66 -3.97 -1.81 -12.99
CA TRP A 66 -5.25 -1.59 -12.32
C TRP A 66 -5.21 -0.57 -11.16
N SER A 67 -4.22 0.32 -11.14
CA SER A 67 -4.07 1.32 -10.08
C SER A 67 -4.88 2.59 -10.35
N SER A 68 -5.02 2.95 -11.64
CA SER A 68 -5.55 4.24 -12.05
C SER A 68 -6.42 4.18 -13.30
N LEU A 69 -7.26 5.21 -13.43
CA LEU A 69 -8.23 5.42 -14.49
C LEU A 69 -7.92 6.77 -15.15
N THR A 70 -7.57 6.75 -16.43
CA THR A 70 -7.46 7.97 -17.23
C THR A 70 -8.76 8.20 -17.99
N ILE A 71 -9.26 9.42 -18.00
CA ILE A 71 -10.45 9.84 -18.72
C ILE A 71 -10.05 10.92 -19.72
N ARG A 72 -10.17 10.61 -21.01
CA ARG A 72 -9.87 11.53 -22.11
C ARG A 72 -11.14 12.12 -22.70
N HIS A 73 -11.18 13.43 -22.91
CA HIS A 73 -12.26 14.06 -23.66
C HIS A 73 -11.96 13.98 -25.16
N THR A 74 -12.78 13.24 -25.91
CA THR A 74 -12.50 12.83 -27.30
C THR A 74 -12.49 13.98 -28.32
N LYS A 75 -13.09 15.12 -27.99
CA LYS A 75 -13.20 16.29 -28.88
C LYS A 75 -12.43 17.52 -28.40
N ALA A 76 -11.69 17.44 -27.30
CA ALA A 76 -10.97 18.60 -26.76
C ALA A 76 -9.75 18.93 -27.64
N GLN A 77 -9.57 20.21 -27.96
CA GLN A 77 -8.36 20.76 -28.59
C GLN A 77 -7.88 21.98 -27.81
N PRO A 78 -6.66 22.00 -27.25
CA PRO A 78 -5.70 20.89 -27.20
C PRO A 78 -6.26 19.66 -26.43
N GLU A 79 -5.59 18.52 -26.58
CA GLU A 79 -5.98 17.29 -25.90
C GLU A 79 -6.14 17.51 -24.40
N SER A 80 -7.19 16.93 -23.82
CA SER A 80 -7.51 17.12 -22.41
C SER A 80 -7.93 15.79 -21.80
N SER A 81 -7.23 15.41 -20.74
CA SER A 81 -7.47 14.21 -19.96
C SER A 81 -7.27 14.47 -18.47
N ILE A 82 -7.78 13.57 -17.64
CA ILE A 82 -7.52 13.52 -16.20
C ILE A 82 -7.23 12.07 -15.81
N THR A 83 -6.30 11.86 -14.87
CA THR A 83 -6.07 10.56 -14.24
C THR A 83 -6.54 10.62 -12.80
N ILE A 84 -7.34 9.64 -12.40
CA ILE A 84 -7.83 9.46 -11.04
C ILE A 84 -7.51 8.03 -10.57
N PRO A 85 -7.35 7.77 -9.26
CA PRO A 85 -7.09 6.42 -8.77
C PRO A 85 -8.30 5.50 -9.01
N LEU A 86 -8.10 4.21 -9.26
CA LEU A 86 -9.21 3.23 -9.24
C LEU A 86 -9.62 2.87 -7.82
N THR A 87 -8.67 2.97 -6.88
CA THR A 87 -8.88 2.79 -5.44
C THR A 87 -8.40 4.06 -4.73
N PRO A 88 -9.28 5.04 -4.45
CA PRO A 88 -8.91 6.25 -3.72
C PRO A 88 -8.25 5.96 -2.38
N SER A 89 -7.29 6.81 -2.01
CA SER A 89 -6.68 6.79 -0.68
C SER A 89 -7.75 6.98 0.40
N PRO A 90 -7.74 6.17 1.48
CA PRO A 90 -8.59 6.38 2.65
C PRO A 90 -8.49 7.82 3.20
N LEU A 91 -7.32 8.45 3.13
CA LEU A 91 -7.11 9.83 3.61
C LEU A 91 -7.81 10.87 2.71
N CYS A 92 -7.70 10.71 1.39
CA CYS A 92 -8.42 11.54 0.43
C CYS A 92 -9.92 11.44 0.70
N CYS A 93 -10.42 10.22 0.90
CA CYS A 93 -11.82 10.00 1.22
C CYS A 93 -12.25 10.54 2.60
N PHE A 94 -11.34 10.55 3.57
CA PHE A 94 -11.59 11.02 4.93
C PHE A 94 -11.77 12.53 5.02
N GLN A 95 -10.94 13.30 4.31
CA GLN A 95 -11.00 14.77 4.31
C GLN A 95 -12.11 15.31 3.40
N SER A 96 -12.62 14.47 2.50
CA SER A 96 -13.60 14.85 1.50
C SER A 96 -15.03 14.91 2.04
N LYS A 97 -15.80 15.87 1.50
CA LYS A 97 -17.24 15.94 1.72
C LYS A 97 -17.91 14.69 1.15
N SER A 98 -19.03 14.31 1.75
CA SER A 98 -19.88 13.22 1.24
C SER A 98 -21.26 13.75 0.87
N TYR A 99 -21.80 13.24 -0.22
CA TYR A 99 -23.14 13.54 -0.71
C TYR A 99 -23.95 12.25 -0.78
N VAL A 100 -25.24 12.35 -0.50
CA VAL A 100 -26.21 11.28 -0.75
C VAL A 100 -26.72 11.44 -2.17
N VAL A 101 -26.71 10.35 -2.93
CA VAL A 101 -27.20 10.34 -4.31
C VAL A 101 -28.39 9.40 -4.39
N ASN A 102 -29.49 9.84 -5.01
CA ASN A 102 -30.61 8.95 -5.35
C ASN A 102 -30.35 8.29 -6.71
N ILE A 103 -30.34 6.95 -6.73
CA ILE A 103 -30.21 6.13 -7.92
C ILE A 103 -31.38 5.15 -7.96
N CYS A 104 -32.29 5.35 -8.91
CA CYS A 104 -33.40 4.42 -9.16
C CYS A 104 -34.26 4.09 -7.92
N GLY A 105 -34.49 5.07 -7.04
CA GLY A 105 -35.38 4.92 -5.88
C GLY A 105 -34.68 4.46 -4.60
N THR A 106 -33.37 4.20 -4.63
CA THR A 106 -32.54 3.96 -3.45
C THR A 106 -31.45 5.01 -3.35
N THR A 107 -30.77 5.09 -2.21
CA THR A 107 -29.70 6.06 -1.97
C THR A 107 -28.35 5.38 -1.79
N ALA A 108 -27.28 6.08 -2.17
CA ALA A 108 -25.91 5.73 -1.84
C ALA A 108 -25.13 6.98 -1.42
N THR A 109 -24.22 6.82 -0.47
CA THR A 109 -23.29 7.87 -0.08
C THR A 109 -22.11 7.88 -1.06
N GLY A 110 -21.83 9.04 -1.64
CA GLY A 110 -20.68 9.28 -2.50
C GLY A 110 -19.74 10.31 -1.88
N ILE A 111 -18.46 9.95 -1.79
CA ILE A 111 -17.36 10.79 -1.31
C ILE A 111 -16.83 11.62 -2.47
N ASP A 112 -16.73 12.92 -2.25
CA ASP A 112 -16.27 13.89 -3.23
C ASP A 112 -14.78 13.70 -3.57
N MET A 113 -14.45 13.62 -4.85
CA MET A 113 -13.07 13.40 -5.32
C MET A 113 -12.27 14.70 -5.49
N GLY A 114 -12.81 15.82 -4.98
CA GLY A 114 -12.12 17.10 -4.91
C GLY A 114 -12.21 17.93 -6.20
N GLU A 115 -11.54 19.09 -6.17
CA GLU A 115 -11.69 20.11 -7.21
C GLU A 115 -11.04 19.77 -8.54
N VAL A 116 -10.00 18.92 -8.55
CA VAL A 116 -9.29 18.58 -9.78
C VAL A 116 -10.22 17.81 -10.74
N PRO A 117 -10.89 16.71 -10.32
CA PRO A 117 -11.95 16.10 -11.13
C PRO A 117 -13.13 17.03 -11.39
N ALA A 118 -13.61 17.76 -10.39
CA ALA A 118 -14.78 18.63 -10.55
C ALA A 118 -14.56 19.69 -11.65
N SER A 119 -13.39 20.33 -11.65
CA SER A 119 -12.99 21.33 -12.66
C SER A 119 -12.88 20.74 -14.05
N PHE A 120 -12.26 19.56 -14.19
CA PHE A 120 -12.14 18.87 -15.48
C PHE A 120 -13.51 18.55 -16.08
N PHE A 121 -14.40 17.93 -15.32
CA PHE A 121 -15.73 17.57 -15.82
C PHE A 121 -16.60 18.80 -16.04
N SER A 122 -16.56 19.79 -15.14
CA SER A 122 -17.34 21.02 -15.28
C SER A 122 -16.99 21.80 -16.54
N LYS A 123 -15.68 21.93 -16.83
CA LYS A 123 -15.16 22.58 -18.04
C LYS A 123 -15.74 21.95 -19.32
N HIS A 124 -15.67 20.62 -19.42
CA HIS A 124 -16.06 19.92 -20.65
C HIS A 124 -17.57 19.67 -20.76
N LEU A 125 -18.30 19.69 -19.64
CA LEU A 125 -19.77 19.55 -19.64
C LEU A 125 -20.50 20.90 -19.78
N GLY A 126 -19.83 22.03 -19.53
CA GLY A 126 -20.45 23.36 -19.55
C GLY A 126 -21.46 23.60 -18.41
N GLN A 127 -21.40 22.78 -17.36
CA GLN A 127 -22.22 22.88 -16.15
C GLN A 127 -21.41 22.41 -14.95
N ARG A 128 -21.72 22.91 -13.75
CA ARG A 128 -21.03 22.51 -12.53
C ARG A 128 -21.29 21.05 -12.19
N ALA A 129 -20.23 20.25 -12.14
CA ALA A 129 -20.29 18.82 -11.92
C ALA A 129 -19.20 18.39 -10.94
N ARG A 130 -19.55 17.47 -10.04
CA ARG A 130 -18.59 16.82 -9.13
C ARG A 130 -18.52 15.33 -9.40
N LEU A 131 -17.34 14.75 -9.21
CA LEU A 131 -17.12 13.31 -9.28
C LEU A 131 -17.17 12.75 -7.87
N LEU A 132 -18.05 11.78 -7.64
CA LEU A 132 -18.15 11.08 -6.36
C LEU A 132 -17.69 9.64 -6.50
N PHE A 133 -16.96 9.16 -5.51
CA PHE A 133 -16.60 7.76 -5.28
C PHE A 133 -17.56 7.14 -4.26
N ILE A 134 -17.96 5.88 -4.42
CA ILE A 134 -18.89 5.27 -3.46
C ILE A 134 -18.25 5.12 -2.06
N GLY A 135 -18.89 5.70 -1.03
CA GLY A 135 -18.43 5.68 0.36
C GLY A 135 -19.27 4.80 1.29
N GLY A 136 -18.85 4.69 2.55
CA GLY A 136 -19.55 3.90 3.58
C GLY A 136 -19.28 2.39 3.46
N ASP A 137 -20.33 1.58 3.40
CA ASP A 137 -20.21 0.13 3.19
C ASP A 137 -19.92 -0.27 1.73
N GLY A 138 -19.62 0.70 0.87
CA GLY A 138 -19.18 0.50 -0.51
C GLY A 138 -20.28 0.01 -1.46
N SER A 139 -21.55 0.08 -1.06
CA SER A 139 -22.65 -0.52 -1.83
C SER A 139 -24.02 0.00 -1.38
N ARG A 140 -25.09 -0.36 -2.08
CA ARG A 140 -26.48 -0.06 -1.71
C ARG A 140 -27.38 -1.27 -2.00
N ALA A 141 -28.56 -1.27 -1.40
CA ALA A 141 -29.59 -2.24 -1.71
C ALA A 141 -29.99 -2.17 -3.19
N VAL A 142 -30.37 -3.30 -3.77
CA VAL A 142 -30.98 -3.36 -5.10
C VAL A 142 -32.39 -2.74 -5.02
N PRO A 143 -32.82 -1.87 -5.96
CA PRO A 143 -34.16 -1.30 -5.88
C PRO A 143 -35.24 -2.38 -5.85
N GLY A 144 -36.16 -2.29 -4.89
CA GLY A 144 -37.23 -3.27 -4.71
C GLY A 144 -36.87 -4.49 -3.86
N SER A 145 -35.64 -4.60 -3.34
CA SER A 145 -35.23 -5.70 -2.45
C SER A 145 -36.00 -5.75 -1.14
N ASP A 146 -36.44 -4.59 -0.64
CA ASP A 146 -37.02 -4.47 0.71
C ASP A 146 -38.50 -4.88 0.76
N ASN A 147 -39.14 -5.08 -0.40
CA ASN A 147 -40.60 -5.26 -0.51
C ASN A 147 -41.07 -6.53 -1.26
N PHE A 148 -40.20 -7.49 -1.61
CA PHE A 148 -40.65 -8.64 -2.44
C PHE A 148 -40.27 -10.04 -1.94
N GLN A 149 -41.33 -10.82 -1.71
CA GLN A 149 -41.41 -12.29 -1.68
C GLN A 149 -41.19 -12.93 -3.08
N SER A 150 -40.38 -12.36 -3.98
CA SER A 150 -40.28 -12.88 -5.35
C SER A 150 -38.88 -12.74 -5.95
N GLY A 151 -38.13 -13.85 -5.95
CA GLY A 151 -37.21 -14.38 -6.97
C GLY A 151 -36.17 -13.54 -7.73
N VAL A 152 -36.11 -12.20 -7.63
CA VAL A 152 -35.30 -11.36 -8.54
C VAL A 152 -33.95 -10.93 -7.95
N ALA A 153 -33.80 -10.94 -6.62
CA ALA A 153 -32.55 -10.66 -5.95
C ALA A 153 -32.29 -11.68 -4.83
N LEU A 154 -31.09 -12.24 -4.78
CA LEU A 154 -30.67 -13.08 -3.66
C LEU A 154 -30.70 -12.23 -2.36
N PRO A 155 -31.14 -12.79 -1.22
CA PRO A 155 -31.07 -12.10 0.06
C PRO A 155 -29.65 -11.58 0.32
N GLY A 156 -29.50 -10.26 0.52
CA GLY A 156 -28.20 -9.62 0.73
C GLY A 156 -27.42 -9.23 -0.53
N GLN A 157 -28.01 -9.38 -1.73
CA GLN A 157 -27.44 -8.87 -2.98
C GLN A 157 -27.37 -7.33 -2.98
N ARG A 158 -26.21 -6.77 -3.32
CA ARG A 158 -25.98 -5.32 -3.34
C ARG A 158 -25.44 -4.85 -4.68
N VAL A 159 -25.42 -3.53 -4.90
CA VAL A 159 -24.85 -2.88 -6.08
C VAL A 159 -24.11 -1.61 -5.69
N ARG A 160 -23.18 -1.12 -6.52
CA ARG A 160 -22.61 0.23 -6.37
C ARG A 160 -23.56 1.29 -6.96
N PHE A 161 -23.07 2.20 -7.80
CA PHE A 161 -23.92 3.15 -8.52
C PHE A 161 -24.64 2.53 -9.75
N ALA A 162 -24.70 1.20 -9.87
CA ALA A 162 -25.54 0.53 -10.87
C ALA A 162 -27.02 0.85 -10.68
N ASP A 163 -27.84 0.66 -11.73
CA ASP A 163 -29.27 0.98 -11.69
C ASP A 163 -30.03 -0.06 -10.86
N ALA A 164 -29.95 -1.33 -11.25
CA ALA A 164 -30.78 -2.37 -10.67
C ALA A 164 -30.10 -3.75 -10.51
N ALA A 165 -28.99 -4.02 -11.20
CA ALA A 165 -28.35 -5.33 -11.14
C ALA A 165 -26.82 -5.21 -11.13
N PRO A 166 -26.10 -6.16 -10.51
CA PRO A 166 -24.64 -6.25 -10.55
C PRO A 166 -24.07 -6.46 -11.96
N PHE A 167 -24.80 -7.20 -12.79
CA PHE A 167 -24.43 -7.54 -14.15
C PHE A 167 -25.61 -7.30 -15.10
N LEU A 168 -25.29 -6.84 -16.31
CA LEU A 168 -26.19 -6.87 -17.44
C LEU A 168 -25.58 -7.76 -18.52
N LEU A 169 -26.38 -8.69 -19.03
CA LEU A 169 -26.01 -9.68 -20.04
C LEU A 169 -26.68 -9.36 -21.38
N THR A 170 -25.98 -9.60 -22.48
CA THR A 170 -26.57 -9.64 -23.83
C THR A 170 -25.91 -10.75 -24.65
N SER A 171 -26.61 -11.27 -25.67
CA SER A 171 -26.07 -12.24 -26.62
C SER A 171 -25.87 -11.63 -28.02
N SER A 172 -24.95 -12.20 -28.81
CA SER A 172 -24.72 -11.78 -30.20
C SER A 172 -25.92 -12.04 -31.12
N SER A 173 -26.78 -13.02 -30.82
CA SER A 173 -28.02 -13.25 -31.57
C SER A 173 -29.04 -12.14 -31.33
N SER A 174 -29.24 -11.72 -30.06
CA SER A 174 -30.07 -10.57 -29.70
C SER A 174 -29.55 -9.26 -30.27
N GLU A 175 -28.23 -9.07 -30.23
CA GLU A 175 -27.60 -7.91 -30.83
C GLU A 175 -27.87 -7.83 -32.34
N GLY A 176 -27.66 -8.93 -33.06
CA GLY A 176 -27.93 -9.01 -34.49
C GLY A 176 -29.39 -8.70 -34.85
N GLU A 177 -30.33 -9.22 -34.06
CA GLU A 177 -31.76 -8.97 -34.24
C GLU A 177 -32.10 -7.49 -33.98
N ALA A 178 -31.66 -6.94 -32.85
CA ALA A 178 -31.89 -5.53 -32.51
C ALA A 178 -31.27 -4.59 -33.55
N ARG A 179 -30.06 -4.90 -34.04
CA ARG A 179 -29.38 -4.16 -35.12
C ARG A 179 -30.18 -4.21 -36.41
N SER A 180 -30.79 -5.35 -36.75
CA SER A 180 -31.58 -5.51 -37.98
C SER A 180 -32.80 -4.58 -38.04
N ARG A 181 -33.32 -4.16 -36.88
CA ARG A 181 -34.45 -3.23 -36.76
C ARG A 181 -34.06 -1.76 -36.88
N LEU A 182 -32.76 -1.43 -36.84
CA LEU A 182 -32.30 -0.06 -37.04
C LEU A 182 -32.44 0.37 -38.51
N PRO A 183 -32.64 1.67 -38.79
CA PRO A 183 -32.52 2.22 -40.13
C PRO A 183 -31.19 1.82 -40.77
N ARG A 184 -31.17 1.55 -42.08
CA ARG A 184 -29.99 1.04 -42.80
C ARG A 184 -28.72 1.86 -42.52
N ASP A 185 -28.84 3.18 -42.46
CA ASP A 185 -27.72 4.10 -42.22
C ASP A 185 -27.13 4.00 -40.80
N CYS A 186 -27.88 3.44 -39.85
CA CYS A 186 -27.48 3.24 -38.46
C CYS A 186 -27.07 1.78 -38.15
N GLN A 187 -27.19 0.84 -39.11
CA GLN A 187 -26.87 -0.57 -38.86
C GLN A 187 -25.37 -0.83 -38.67
N ALA A 188 -24.52 0.11 -39.12
CA ALA A 188 -23.07 0.06 -38.89
C ALA A 188 -22.66 0.52 -37.48
N GLU A 189 -23.61 1.04 -36.68
CA GLU A 189 -23.31 1.49 -35.33
C GLU A 189 -23.16 0.32 -34.35
N ASP A 190 -22.28 0.52 -33.37
CA ASP A 190 -22.14 -0.41 -32.26
C ASP A 190 -23.28 -0.20 -31.24
N ILE A 191 -24.27 -1.08 -31.31
CA ILE A 191 -25.43 -1.04 -30.42
C ILE A 191 -25.10 -1.52 -29.01
N ILE A 192 -24.03 -2.29 -28.82
CA ILE A 192 -23.63 -2.81 -27.51
C ILE A 192 -23.18 -1.68 -26.60
N LEU A 193 -22.48 -0.68 -27.14
CA LEU A 193 -22.14 0.53 -26.41
C LEU A 193 -23.39 1.27 -25.89
N ARG A 194 -24.53 1.17 -26.58
CA ARG A 194 -25.81 1.79 -26.19
C ARG A 194 -26.58 0.97 -25.16
N LEU A 195 -26.56 -0.35 -25.28
CA LEU A 195 -27.21 -1.29 -24.34
C LEU A 195 -26.45 -1.39 -23.00
N ARG A 196 -25.14 -1.11 -23.03
CA ARG A 196 -24.24 -1.06 -21.89
C ARG A 196 -24.16 -2.36 -21.06
N PRO A 197 -24.07 -3.55 -21.68
CA PRO A 197 -23.91 -4.80 -20.95
C PRO A 197 -22.55 -4.85 -20.28
N ASN A 198 -22.45 -5.56 -19.16
CA ASN A 198 -21.16 -5.92 -18.58
C ASN A 198 -20.58 -7.14 -19.29
N ILE A 199 -21.45 -8.07 -19.71
CA ILE A 199 -21.08 -9.32 -20.36
C ILE A 199 -21.85 -9.42 -21.67
N HIS A 200 -21.12 -9.49 -22.78
CA HIS A 200 -21.69 -9.76 -24.10
C HIS A 200 -21.18 -11.13 -24.57
N ILE A 201 -22.09 -12.06 -24.82
CA ILE A 201 -21.76 -13.45 -25.13
C ILE A 201 -21.92 -13.69 -26.63
N ALA A 202 -20.83 -14.10 -27.27
CA ALA A 202 -20.88 -14.65 -28.61
C ALA A 202 -21.53 -16.05 -28.54
N VAL A 203 -22.71 -16.18 -29.13
CA VAL A 203 -23.47 -17.43 -29.18
C VAL A 203 -23.46 -18.03 -30.58
N GLY A 204 -23.60 -19.36 -30.67
CA GLY A 204 -23.67 -20.06 -31.94
C GLY A 204 -24.96 -19.73 -32.72
N GLN A 205 -24.95 -19.95 -34.03
CA GLN A 205 -26.07 -19.65 -34.95
C GLN A 205 -27.40 -20.32 -34.58
N HIS A 206 -27.36 -21.38 -33.76
CA HIS A 206 -28.55 -22.10 -33.31
C HIS A 206 -29.22 -21.49 -32.07
N THR A 207 -28.61 -20.47 -31.47
CA THR A 207 -29.17 -19.77 -30.31
C THR A 207 -30.11 -18.67 -30.82
N PRO A 208 -31.42 -18.73 -30.54
CA PRO A 208 -32.34 -17.70 -31.02
C PRO A 208 -32.02 -16.34 -30.38
N PRO A 209 -32.42 -15.22 -31.02
CA PRO A 209 -32.42 -13.92 -30.35
C PRO A 209 -33.28 -13.96 -29.08
N PHE A 210 -32.82 -13.26 -28.04
CA PHE A 210 -33.44 -13.13 -26.72
C PHE A 210 -33.47 -14.40 -25.88
N ASP A 211 -32.72 -15.45 -26.28
CA ASP A 211 -32.64 -16.68 -25.51
C ASP A 211 -32.03 -16.48 -24.12
N GLU A 212 -31.17 -15.46 -23.96
CA GLU A 212 -30.56 -15.10 -22.67
C GLU A 212 -31.56 -14.74 -21.58
N ASP A 213 -32.79 -14.34 -21.94
CA ASP A 213 -33.86 -14.06 -20.97
C ASP A 213 -34.29 -15.32 -20.21
N MET A 214 -34.00 -16.50 -20.77
CA MET A 214 -34.36 -17.81 -20.21
C MET A 214 -33.18 -18.52 -19.53
N TRP A 215 -31.98 -17.95 -19.56
CA TRP A 215 -30.80 -18.56 -18.95
C TRP A 215 -30.85 -18.39 -17.42
N GLN A 216 -31.16 -19.49 -16.73
CA GLN A 216 -31.20 -19.50 -15.26
C GLN A 216 -29.81 -19.54 -14.62
N GLU A 217 -28.86 -20.18 -15.30
CA GLU A 217 -27.50 -20.34 -14.82
C GLU A 217 -26.53 -20.21 -15.99
N LEU A 218 -25.44 -19.46 -15.78
CA LEU A 218 -24.33 -19.36 -16.70
C LEU A 218 -23.07 -19.89 -16.03
N SER A 219 -22.57 -21.02 -16.50
CA SER A 219 -21.34 -21.64 -16.01
C SER A 219 -20.20 -21.43 -17.01
N VAL A 220 -19.09 -20.83 -16.55
CA VAL A 220 -17.86 -20.67 -17.35
C VAL A 220 -16.92 -21.82 -17.05
N MET A 221 -16.76 -22.75 -17.99
CA MET A 221 -15.86 -23.89 -17.82
C MET A 221 -14.42 -23.51 -18.19
N TYR A 222 -13.51 -23.53 -17.23
CA TYR A 222 -12.07 -23.47 -17.49
C TYR A 222 -11.62 -24.75 -18.21
N HIS A 223 -11.38 -24.69 -19.51
CA HIS A 223 -10.61 -25.71 -20.22
C HIS A 223 -9.16 -25.23 -20.35
N GLN A 224 -8.27 -25.84 -19.57
CA GLN A 224 -6.83 -25.67 -19.71
C GLN A 224 -6.37 -26.43 -20.96
N LEU A 225 -6.35 -25.76 -22.11
CA LEU A 225 -5.61 -26.23 -23.30
C LEU A 225 -4.26 -25.51 -23.33
N ILE A 226 -3.27 -26.17 -22.74
CA ILE A 226 -1.86 -25.87 -23.03
C ILE A 226 -1.62 -26.32 -24.47
N ASN A 227 -1.34 -25.36 -25.34
CA ASN A 227 -0.46 -25.61 -26.49
C ASN A 227 0.54 -24.46 -26.58
N LEU A 228 1.73 -24.73 -26.07
CA LEU A 228 2.95 -23.96 -26.32
C LEU A 228 3.33 -24.14 -27.79
N HIS A 229 2.96 -23.18 -28.64
CA HIS A 229 3.71 -22.73 -29.81
C HIS A 229 2.80 -21.81 -30.62
N ASP A 230 3.01 -20.50 -30.48
CA ASP A 230 3.00 -19.50 -31.57
C ASP A 230 2.86 -18.08 -30.97
N TYR A 231 4.00 -17.43 -30.76
CA TYR A 231 4.07 -15.96 -30.67
C TYR A 231 4.56 -15.44 -32.02
N PRO A 232 3.80 -14.63 -32.76
CA PRO A 232 4.36 -13.81 -33.82
C PRO A 232 5.07 -12.61 -33.21
N GLN A 233 6.33 -12.42 -33.61
CA GLN A 233 7.10 -11.21 -33.35
C GLN A 233 6.57 -10.05 -34.20
N GLU A 234 6.44 -8.86 -33.61
CA GLU A 234 6.27 -7.59 -34.32
C GLU A 234 7.13 -6.49 -33.64
N PRO A 235 7.54 -5.45 -34.39
CA PRO A 235 8.90 -4.91 -34.34
C PRO A 235 9.09 -3.71 -33.41
N ILE A 236 10.34 -3.58 -32.97
CA ILE A 236 10.89 -2.45 -32.21
C ILE A 236 10.82 -1.17 -33.05
N PHE A 237 10.11 -0.15 -32.55
CA PHE A 237 10.33 1.23 -32.97
C PHE A 237 11.24 1.92 -31.96
N ASP A 238 12.39 2.35 -32.48
CA ASP A 238 13.42 3.17 -31.85
C ASP A 238 12.98 4.65 -31.91
N ASP A 239 12.74 5.27 -30.75
CA ASP A 239 12.69 6.74 -30.64
C ASP A 239 13.34 7.18 -29.32
N SER A 240 14.66 7.23 -29.34
CA SER A 240 15.52 7.70 -28.27
C SER A 240 15.47 9.22 -28.11
N ARG A 241 14.39 9.80 -27.54
CA ARG A 241 14.36 11.20 -27.03
C ARG A 241 13.37 11.44 -25.87
N PHE A 242 13.36 10.58 -24.86
CA PHE A 242 12.41 10.68 -23.72
C PHE A 242 12.99 11.24 -22.40
N PHE A 243 14.19 11.82 -22.38
CA PHE A 243 14.72 12.44 -21.16
C PHE A 243 15.23 13.85 -21.45
N ASP A 244 14.35 14.84 -21.25
CA ASP A 244 14.71 16.22 -20.92
C ASP A 244 13.43 16.93 -20.41
N LEU A 245 13.26 16.99 -19.09
CA LEU A 245 12.32 17.92 -18.45
C LEU A 245 13.00 18.55 -17.23
N ASP A 246 13.16 19.87 -17.30
CA ASP A 246 13.75 20.76 -16.30
C ASP A 246 12.80 20.91 -15.08
N PRO A 247 13.25 20.55 -13.86
CA PRO A 247 12.45 20.61 -12.64
C PRO A 247 12.01 22.03 -12.20
N ALA A 248 12.58 23.09 -12.75
CA ALA A 248 12.31 24.47 -12.32
C ALA A 248 10.97 25.04 -12.80
N VAL A 249 10.32 24.44 -13.81
CA VAL A 249 9.05 24.95 -14.38
C VAL A 249 7.82 24.46 -13.60
N TYR A 250 7.97 23.49 -12.71
CA TYR A 250 6.84 22.80 -12.08
C TYR A 250 6.30 23.45 -10.79
N TYR A 251 7.07 24.30 -10.10
CA TYR A 251 6.73 24.72 -8.73
C TYR A 251 6.24 26.17 -8.54
N ASP A 252 6.08 26.98 -9.60
CA ASP A 252 5.98 28.44 -9.43
C ASP A 252 4.56 29.06 -9.50
N GLN A 253 3.48 28.31 -9.24
CA GLN A 253 2.13 28.90 -9.24
C GLN A 253 1.21 28.40 -8.12
N GLU A 254 1.60 28.67 -6.87
CA GLU A 254 0.65 28.74 -5.73
C GLU A 254 0.94 29.98 -4.87
N SER A 255 0.45 31.13 -5.32
CA SER A 255 0.21 32.28 -4.45
C SER A 255 -0.80 33.21 -5.10
N ASP A 256 -2.05 33.15 -4.65
CA ASP A 256 -2.83 34.30 -4.23
C ASP A 256 -4.34 34.02 -4.28
N ILE A 257 -5.03 34.73 -3.39
CA ILE A 257 -6.48 35.00 -3.36
C ILE A 257 -7.31 34.00 -2.52
N CYS A 258 -7.12 34.08 -1.20
CA CYS A 258 -8.24 34.01 -0.26
C CYS A 258 -8.56 35.44 0.18
N ASP A 259 -9.77 35.93 -0.09
CA ASP A 259 -10.49 36.85 0.80
C ASP A 259 -11.87 37.17 0.21
N ALA A 260 -12.93 36.89 1.00
CA ALA A 260 -14.00 37.84 1.32
C ALA A 260 -15.23 37.13 1.90
N SER A 261 -15.42 37.38 3.18
CA SER A 261 -16.59 37.16 4.04
C SER A 261 -17.83 37.98 3.65
N ALA A 262 -19.03 37.40 3.81
CA ALA A 262 -20.30 38.07 4.19
C ALA A 262 -21.38 36.98 4.41
N GLN A 263 -21.71 36.55 5.63
CA GLN A 263 -22.59 37.17 6.65
C GLN A 263 -24.03 37.53 6.21
N LEU A 264 -24.95 36.78 6.85
CA LEU A 264 -26.32 37.10 7.32
C LEU A 264 -27.43 37.41 6.29
N HIS A 265 -28.48 36.56 6.31
CA HIS A 265 -29.77 36.93 6.91
C HIS A 265 -30.71 35.70 7.11
N GLN A 266 -31.06 35.43 8.36
CA GLN A 266 -32.31 34.77 8.80
C GLN A 266 -33.53 35.72 8.53
N PRO A 267 -34.83 35.38 8.74
CA PRO A 267 -35.40 34.35 9.64
C PRO A 267 -36.77 33.72 9.26
N VAL A 268 -37.26 32.92 10.23
CA VAL A 268 -38.64 32.68 10.74
C VAL A 268 -39.53 31.54 10.21
N PRO A 269 -40.37 30.93 11.09
CA PRO A 269 -40.42 29.48 11.30
C PRO A 269 -41.88 28.94 11.27
N ALA A 270 -42.07 27.64 11.52
CA ALA A 270 -43.28 27.13 12.17
C ALA A 270 -43.09 25.66 12.60
N THR A 271 -42.89 25.45 13.91
CA THR A 271 -43.77 24.70 14.84
C THR A 271 -43.69 23.18 14.79
N ALA A 272 -42.91 22.68 15.76
CA ALA A 272 -43.15 21.55 16.65
C ALA A 272 -44.44 20.74 16.49
N ASP A 273 -44.28 19.41 16.51
CA ASP A 273 -44.94 18.61 17.54
C ASP A 273 -44.05 17.40 17.88
N GLU A 274 -43.79 17.25 19.18
CA GLU A 274 -43.05 16.16 19.81
C GLU A 274 -43.94 14.92 19.95
N THR A 275 -43.35 13.73 19.98
CA THR A 275 -43.61 12.76 21.05
C THR A 275 -42.66 11.56 20.95
N ASP A 276 -41.94 11.35 22.06
CA ASP A 276 -41.05 10.24 22.38
C ASP A 276 -41.75 8.88 22.48
N HIS A 277 -40.99 7.80 22.27
CA HIS A 277 -40.97 6.68 23.21
C HIS A 277 -39.73 5.79 23.03
N GLU A 278 -38.84 5.81 24.03
CA GLU A 278 -37.80 4.82 24.29
C GLU A 278 -38.38 3.53 24.89
N SER A 279 -37.78 2.36 24.60
CA SER A 279 -37.48 1.32 25.62
C SER A 279 -36.56 0.18 25.15
N ARG A 280 -35.29 0.30 25.56
CA ARG A 280 -34.30 -0.65 26.14
C ARG A 280 -34.57 -2.19 26.28
N GLN A 281 -33.48 -2.93 25.99
CA GLN A 281 -32.74 -3.93 26.83
C GLN A 281 -32.80 -5.46 26.59
N ASN A 282 -31.63 -6.00 26.19
CA ASN A 282 -30.78 -7.09 26.75
C ASN A 282 -31.34 -8.46 27.19
N ALA A 283 -30.76 -9.57 26.67
CA ALA A 283 -29.94 -10.57 27.42
C ALA A 283 -29.60 -11.88 26.62
N HIS A 284 -28.44 -12.47 26.94
CA HIS A 284 -27.87 -13.80 26.59
C HIS A 284 -27.66 -14.61 27.93
N PRO A 285 -27.10 -15.86 28.02
CA PRO A 285 -27.08 -17.07 27.16
C PRO A 285 -27.14 -18.47 27.91
N TYR A 286 -27.17 -19.57 27.12
CA TYR A 286 -26.71 -20.98 27.32
C TYR A 286 -27.63 -22.18 27.74
N ASP A 287 -27.45 -23.25 26.93
CA ASP A 287 -27.63 -24.73 27.04
C ASP A 287 -29.00 -25.43 27.07
N GLN A 288 -29.27 -26.26 26.03
CA GLN A 288 -29.40 -27.74 26.16
C GLN A 288 -29.62 -28.49 24.81
N PHE A 289 -29.00 -29.68 24.74
CA PHE A 289 -29.05 -30.68 23.66
C PHE A 289 -30.44 -31.28 23.43
N THR A 290 -30.89 -31.37 22.16
CA THR A 290 -31.76 -32.44 21.64
C THR A 290 -31.74 -32.46 20.09
N THR A 291 -31.63 -33.64 19.48
CA THR A 291 -31.84 -33.91 18.03
C THR A 291 -33.02 -34.87 17.85
N PRO A 292 -33.55 -35.09 16.63
CA PRO A 292 -34.07 -34.11 15.70
C PRO A 292 -35.53 -34.43 15.30
N ILE A 293 -36.33 -33.42 14.96
CA ILE A 293 -37.56 -33.62 14.18
C ILE A 293 -37.33 -32.96 12.83
N GLU A 294 -37.31 -33.80 11.79
CA GLU A 294 -37.25 -33.42 10.39
C GLU A 294 -38.41 -32.48 10.05
N THR A 295 -38.07 -31.22 9.75
CA THR A 295 -38.95 -30.35 8.97
C THR A 295 -38.08 -29.58 7.99
N GLN A 296 -38.35 -29.78 6.70
CA GLN A 296 -37.61 -29.21 5.57
C GLN A 296 -37.54 -27.68 5.66
N CYS A 297 -36.31 -27.15 5.79
CA CYS A 297 -36.02 -25.71 5.66
C CYS A 297 -34.58 -25.54 5.13
N ASN A 298 -34.41 -25.73 3.82
CA ASN A 298 -33.11 -25.71 3.12
C ASN A 298 -32.39 -24.33 3.06
N SER A 299 -32.93 -23.27 3.68
CA SER A 299 -32.24 -21.95 3.71
C SER A 299 -31.33 -21.75 4.93
N SER A 300 -31.45 -22.62 5.94
CA SER A 300 -30.71 -22.51 7.19
C SER A 300 -29.35 -23.22 7.13
N SER A 301 -29.26 -24.40 6.50
CA SER A 301 -28.01 -25.16 6.37
C SER A 301 -26.92 -24.38 5.64
N ASP A 302 -27.26 -23.72 4.54
CA ASP A 302 -26.30 -23.02 3.68
C ASP A 302 -25.69 -21.81 4.40
N PHE A 303 -26.47 -21.12 5.24
CA PHE A 303 -25.99 -20.00 6.06
C PHE A 303 -25.06 -20.47 7.20
N TYR A 304 -25.36 -21.62 7.82
CA TYR A 304 -24.49 -22.22 8.84
C TYR A 304 -23.20 -22.76 8.23
N GLU A 305 -23.26 -23.40 7.05
CA GLU A 305 -22.08 -23.88 6.33
C GLU A 305 -21.19 -22.73 5.84
N GLN A 306 -21.77 -21.64 5.34
CA GLN A 306 -21.01 -20.49 4.86
C GLN A 306 -20.31 -19.73 6.00
N ASN A 307 -20.96 -19.57 7.17
CA ASN A 307 -20.33 -18.99 8.35
C ASN A 307 -19.22 -19.90 8.90
N HIS A 308 -19.44 -21.22 8.98
CA HIS A 308 -18.41 -22.16 9.42
C HIS A 308 -17.20 -22.17 8.48
N ARG A 309 -17.42 -22.09 7.15
CA ARG A 309 -16.36 -21.94 6.16
C ARG A 309 -15.56 -20.65 6.37
N GLN A 310 -16.25 -19.53 6.57
CA GLN A 310 -15.60 -18.24 6.79
C GLN A 310 -14.77 -18.24 8.09
N ASP A 311 -15.28 -18.80 9.17
CA ASP A 311 -14.57 -18.87 10.45
C ASP A 311 -13.34 -19.79 10.37
N THR A 312 -13.47 -20.92 9.67
CA THR A 312 -12.35 -21.84 9.40
C THR A 312 -11.27 -21.15 8.56
N LEU A 313 -11.67 -20.40 7.53
CA LEU A 313 -10.75 -19.65 6.67
C LEU A 313 -9.98 -18.57 7.47
N HIS A 314 -10.66 -17.80 8.32
CA HIS A 314 -10.00 -16.81 9.17
C HIS A 314 -9.00 -17.46 10.14
N ALA A 315 -9.34 -18.61 10.75
CA ALA A 315 -8.43 -19.30 11.66
C ALA A 315 -7.14 -19.75 10.94
N LEU A 316 -7.27 -20.27 9.72
CA LEU A 316 -6.13 -20.65 8.87
C LEU A 316 -5.26 -19.44 8.50
N LEU A 317 -5.89 -18.34 8.09
CA LEU A 317 -5.18 -17.12 7.69
C LEU A 317 -4.50 -16.42 8.87
N ILE A 318 -5.13 -16.39 10.05
CA ILE A 318 -4.50 -15.88 11.27
C ILE A 318 -3.27 -16.72 11.63
N ARG A 319 -3.37 -18.05 11.57
CA ARG A 319 -2.22 -18.93 11.81
C ARG A 319 -1.10 -18.66 10.81
N ARG A 320 -1.44 -18.55 9.52
CA ARG A 320 -0.48 -18.24 8.45
C ARG A 320 0.23 -16.91 8.70
N PHE A 321 -0.53 -15.88 9.09
CA PHE A 321 0.03 -14.58 9.44
C PHE A 321 1.04 -14.69 10.58
N VAL A 322 0.70 -15.38 11.68
CA VAL A 322 1.60 -15.55 12.84
C VAL A 322 2.88 -16.32 12.48
N GLU A 323 2.76 -17.35 11.63
CA GLU A 323 3.90 -18.19 11.27
C GLU A 323 4.87 -17.50 10.30
N PHE A 324 4.37 -16.67 9.37
CA PHE A 324 5.18 -16.17 8.25
C PHE A 324 5.27 -14.65 8.14
N ILE A 325 4.22 -13.90 8.48
CA ILE A 325 4.17 -12.45 8.24
C ILE A 325 4.50 -11.65 9.50
N SER A 326 3.92 -12.01 10.64
CA SER A 326 4.15 -11.32 11.90
C SER A 326 5.63 -11.28 12.31
N PRO A 327 6.47 -12.31 12.06
CA PRO A 327 7.89 -12.24 12.36
C PRO A 327 8.63 -11.13 11.60
N TRP A 328 8.13 -10.73 10.44
CA TRP A 328 8.69 -9.61 9.70
C TRP A 328 8.38 -8.26 10.35
N LEU A 329 7.14 -8.10 10.83
CA LEU A 329 6.65 -6.90 11.51
C LEU A 329 7.24 -6.76 12.92
N ASP A 330 7.53 -7.88 13.58
CA ASP A 330 8.10 -7.93 14.93
C ASP A 330 9.64 -7.79 14.95
N ILE A 331 10.30 -7.56 13.81
CA ILE A 331 11.78 -7.55 13.76
C ILE A 331 12.41 -6.50 14.68
N LEU A 332 11.74 -5.37 14.92
CA LEU A 332 12.18 -4.27 15.80
C LEU A 332 11.46 -4.27 17.17
N ASP A 333 10.68 -5.32 17.44
CA ASP A 333 9.88 -5.48 18.64
C ASP A 333 10.18 -6.81 19.34
N LYS A 334 10.83 -6.73 20.50
CA LYS A 334 11.17 -7.91 21.31
C LYS A 334 9.94 -8.59 21.90
N ASP A 335 8.85 -7.84 22.09
CA ASP A 335 7.62 -8.30 22.74
C ASP A 335 6.67 -8.98 21.75
N LYS A 336 7.01 -8.91 20.44
CA LYS A 336 6.33 -9.57 19.32
C LYS A 336 4.84 -9.26 19.27
N TYR A 337 4.52 -7.97 19.33
CA TYR A 337 3.15 -7.49 19.36
C TYR A 337 2.29 -8.02 18.21
N PHE A 338 2.82 -8.09 16.98
CA PHE A 338 2.09 -8.62 15.82
C PHE A 338 1.91 -10.15 15.90
N GLY A 339 2.86 -10.88 16.47
CA GLY A 339 2.76 -12.33 16.65
C GLY A 339 1.84 -12.77 17.79
N TYR A 340 1.72 -11.97 18.85
CA TYR A 340 0.98 -12.36 20.06
C TYR A 340 -0.30 -11.56 20.28
N MET A 341 -0.25 -10.23 20.18
CA MET A 341 -1.38 -9.38 20.57
C MET A 341 -2.37 -9.17 19.42
N VAL A 342 -1.89 -8.91 18.21
CA VAL A 342 -2.74 -8.70 17.02
C VAL A 342 -3.69 -9.88 16.75
N PRO A 343 -3.27 -11.16 16.78
CA PRO A 343 -4.17 -12.29 16.57
C PRO A 343 -5.28 -12.39 17.62
N ILE A 344 -4.97 -12.04 18.87
CA ILE A 344 -5.95 -12.02 19.98
C ILE A 344 -6.97 -10.91 19.73
N ARG A 345 -6.51 -9.70 19.36
CA ARG A 345 -7.36 -8.54 19.06
C ARG A 345 -8.21 -8.75 17.82
N ALA A 346 -7.69 -9.41 16.79
CA ALA A 346 -8.42 -9.78 15.57
C ALA A 346 -9.68 -10.63 15.83
N ARG A 347 -9.81 -11.28 17.00
CA ARG A 347 -11.07 -11.97 17.37
C ARG A 347 -12.22 -11.00 17.62
N ARG A 348 -11.93 -9.77 18.00
CA ARG A 348 -12.90 -8.74 18.41
C ARG A 348 -12.94 -7.56 17.43
N SER A 349 -11.85 -7.32 16.72
CA SER A 349 -11.70 -6.25 15.75
C SER A 349 -11.89 -6.75 14.32
N ARG A 350 -12.95 -6.27 13.64
CA ARG A 350 -13.17 -6.59 12.21
C ARG A 350 -12.04 -6.07 11.34
N LEU A 351 -11.57 -4.84 11.62
CA LEU A 351 -10.45 -4.22 10.94
C LEU A 351 -9.20 -5.11 10.98
N LEU A 352 -8.74 -5.49 12.18
CA LEU A 352 -7.55 -6.34 12.29
C LEU A 352 -7.75 -7.73 11.70
N ARG A 353 -8.94 -8.32 11.87
CA ARG A 353 -9.25 -9.63 11.30
C ARG A 353 -9.13 -9.63 9.78
N ASP A 354 -9.73 -8.64 9.14
CA ASP A 354 -9.74 -8.51 7.69
C ASP A 354 -8.35 -8.09 7.18
N SER A 355 -7.62 -7.21 7.87
CA SER A 355 -6.23 -6.86 7.53
C SER A 355 -5.28 -8.07 7.58
N VAL A 356 -5.34 -8.86 8.66
CA VAL A 356 -4.53 -10.09 8.82
C VAL A 356 -4.87 -11.10 7.73
N ALA A 357 -6.16 -11.30 7.47
CA ALA A 357 -6.63 -12.22 6.44
C ALA A 357 -6.18 -11.77 5.04
N ALA A 358 -6.27 -10.48 4.72
CA ALA A 358 -5.84 -9.92 3.45
C ALA A 358 -4.35 -10.17 3.19
N ALA A 359 -3.47 -9.82 4.15
CA ALA A 359 -2.04 -10.00 3.99
C ALA A 359 -1.64 -11.49 3.85
N ALA A 360 -2.23 -12.36 4.66
CA ALA A 360 -1.96 -13.80 4.60
C ALA A 360 -2.47 -14.45 3.30
N ALA A 361 -3.68 -14.10 2.85
CA ALA A 361 -4.23 -14.60 1.59
C ALA A 361 -3.40 -14.10 0.41
N LYS A 362 -2.97 -12.84 0.41
CA LYS A 362 -2.12 -12.28 -0.63
C LYS A 362 -0.78 -13.00 -0.73
N GLN A 363 -0.14 -13.23 0.41
CA GLN A 363 1.10 -13.99 0.47
C GLN A 363 0.93 -15.40 -0.12
N LEU A 364 -0.18 -16.09 0.20
CA LEU A 364 -0.49 -17.41 -0.37
C LEU A 364 -0.72 -17.35 -1.89
N GLY A 365 -1.41 -16.31 -2.37
CA GLY A 365 -1.61 -16.06 -3.80
C GLY A 365 -0.29 -15.92 -4.56
N ASN A 366 0.63 -15.12 -4.02
CA ASN A 366 1.93 -14.87 -4.65
C ASN A 366 2.88 -16.08 -4.64
N LEU A 367 2.71 -17.00 -3.68
CA LEU A 367 3.49 -18.24 -3.61
C LEU A 367 3.02 -19.30 -4.63
N GLY A 368 1.78 -19.21 -5.12
CA GLY A 368 1.20 -20.15 -6.09
C GLY A 368 1.30 -21.62 -5.63
N GLN A 369 1.74 -22.52 -6.53
CA GLN A 369 1.93 -23.95 -6.23
C GLN A 369 3.27 -24.28 -5.55
N ASN A 370 4.18 -23.31 -5.35
CA ASN A 370 5.54 -23.53 -4.82
C ASN A 370 5.57 -23.68 -3.28
N LEU A 371 4.58 -24.37 -2.72
CA LEU A 371 4.36 -24.51 -1.28
C LEU A 371 5.25 -25.62 -0.70
N VAL A 372 6.54 -25.36 -0.52
CA VAL A 372 7.43 -26.22 0.28
C VAL A 372 7.82 -25.48 1.55
N SER A 373 7.21 -25.86 2.68
CA SER A 373 7.68 -25.44 4.00
C SER A 373 8.99 -26.17 4.35
N PRO A 374 9.97 -25.53 5.01
CA PRO A 374 11.18 -26.20 5.51
C PRO A 374 10.89 -27.32 6.53
N ASN A 375 9.67 -27.39 7.09
CA ASN A 375 9.23 -28.46 7.99
C ASN A 375 8.54 -29.65 7.28
N GLY A 376 8.55 -29.72 5.94
CA GLY A 376 7.98 -30.84 5.19
C GLY A 376 6.44 -30.90 5.17
N ILE A 377 5.76 -29.89 5.69
CA ILE A 377 4.30 -29.72 5.56
C ILE A 377 4.05 -28.80 4.37
N SER A 378 3.67 -29.37 3.22
CA SER A 378 3.24 -28.57 2.08
C SER A 378 1.93 -27.84 2.44
N SER A 379 1.84 -26.54 2.18
CA SER A 379 0.59 -25.77 2.38
C SER A 379 -0.57 -26.29 1.52
N THR A 380 -0.28 -27.09 0.48
CA THR A 380 -1.31 -27.83 -0.27
C THR A 380 -2.03 -28.87 0.59
N ARG A 381 -1.42 -29.38 1.68
CA ARG A 381 -2.12 -30.21 2.67
C ARG A 381 -3.10 -29.42 3.53
N PHE A 382 -2.85 -28.13 3.77
CA PHE A 382 -3.71 -27.29 4.60
C PHE A 382 -5.06 -26.98 3.95
N THR A 383 -5.12 -26.84 2.61
CA THR A 383 -6.37 -26.65 1.86
C THR A 383 -7.03 -27.97 1.49
N SER A 384 -6.24 -29.03 1.25
CA SER A 384 -6.78 -30.36 0.94
C SER A 384 -7.46 -31.02 2.14
N ASP A 385 -6.93 -30.88 3.37
CA ASP A 385 -7.56 -31.40 4.59
C ASP A 385 -8.85 -30.65 4.95
N ALA A 386 -8.99 -29.39 4.53
CA ALA A 386 -10.19 -28.59 4.73
C ALA A 386 -11.21 -28.70 3.58
N GLY A 387 -10.88 -29.38 2.47
CA GLY A 387 -11.75 -29.52 1.30
C GLY A 387 -12.05 -28.22 0.55
N LEU A 388 -11.24 -27.18 0.72
CA LEU A 388 -11.52 -25.83 0.20
C LEU A 388 -10.73 -25.57 -1.09
N SER A 389 -11.44 -25.44 -2.23
CA SER A 389 -10.91 -24.77 -3.42
C SER A 389 -11.01 -23.27 -3.21
N VAL A 390 -9.88 -22.58 -3.07
CA VAL A 390 -9.80 -21.15 -2.73
C VAL A 390 -8.94 -20.43 -3.75
N ASP A 391 -9.50 -19.38 -4.35
CA ASP A 391 -8.73 -18.39 -5.10
C ASP A 391 -8.16 -17.37 -4.11
N TRP A 392 -6.88 -17.51 -3.79
CA TRP A 392 -6.20 -16.66 -2.81
C TRP A 392 -6.08 -15.20 -3.25
N ALA A 393 -5.99 -14.93 -4.56
CA ALA A 393 -5.95 -13.55 -5.06
C ALA A 393 -7.30 -12.86 -4.85
N PHE A 394 -8.40 -13.57 -5.11
CA PHE A 394 -9.75 -13.09 -4.82
C PHE A 394 -9.99 -12.86 -3.33
N GLU A 395 -9.66 -13.84 -2.47
CA GLU A 395 -9.85 -13.70 -1.03
C GLU A 395 -9.00 -12.54 -0.46
N ALA A 396 -7.76 -12.39 -0.92
CA ALA A 396 -6.90 -11.28 -0.55
C ALA A 396 -7.53 -9.92 -0.85
N ALA A 397 -8.01 -9.72 -2.08
CA ALA A 397 -8.68 -8.49 -2.49
C ALA A 397 -9.98 -8.25 -1.70
N SER A 398 -10.77 -9.30 -1.46
CA SER A 398 -12.02 -9.22 -0.70
C SER A 398 -11.78 -8.79 0.76
N PHE A 399 -10.80 -9.39 1.43
CA PHE A 399 -10.44 -9.01 2.80
C PHE A 399 -9.83 -7.62 2.86
N TYR A 400 -9.00 -7.25 1.89
CA TYR A 400 -8.40 -5.93 1.83
C TYR A 400 -9.46 -4.83 1.71
N ASP A 401 -10.44 -4.99 0.80
CA ASP A 401 -11.54 -4.05 0.64
C ASP A 401 -12.38 -3.92 1.92
N LYS A 402 -12.68 -5.02 2.63
CA LYS A 402 -13.37 -4.98 3.93
C LYS A 402 -12.55 -4.25 5.00
N ALA A 403 -11.24 -4.46 5.03
CA ALA A 403 -10.32 -3.79 5.95
C ALA A 403 -10.27 -2.28 5.68
N ILE A 404 -10.17 -1.86 4.42
CA ILE A 404 -10.19 -0.45 4.03
C ILE A 404 -11.51 0.22 4.41
N ARG A 405 -12.66 -0.41 4.14
CA ARG A 405 -13.98 0.13 4.56
C ARG A 405 -14.07 0.30 6.08
N SER A 406 -13.59 -0.69 6.84
CA SER A 406 -13.55 -0.62 8.30
C SER A 406 -12.63 0.50 8.79
N MET A 407 -11.45 0.63 8.20
CA MET A 407 -10.49 1.68 8.53
C MET A 407 -11.05 3.08 8.25
N ILE A 408 -11.68 3.30 7.09
CA ILE A 408 -12.33 4.57 6.74
C ILE A 408 -13.41 4.91 7.77
N THR A 409 -14.23 3.93 8.15
CA THR A 409 -15.30 4.12 9.15
C THR A 409 -14.73 4.54 10.50
N SER A 410 -13.68 3.84 10.98
CA SER A 410 -13.00 4.16 12.25
C SER A 410 -12.30 5.52 12.21
N LEU A 411 -11.71 5.90 11.08
CA LEU A 411 -11.11 7.23 10.92
C LEU A 411 -12.18 8.31 10.95
N GLN A 412 -13.29 8.16 10.23
CA GLN A 412 -14.41 9.13 10.18
C GLN A 412 -14.99 9.45 11.57
N SER A 413 -15.06 8.46 12.47
CA SER A 413 -15.43 8.70 13.87
C SER A 413 -14.44 9.56 14.65
N ILE A 414 -13.17 9.67 14.22
CA ILE A 414 -12.16 10.55 14.83
C ILE A 414 -12.34 12.01 14.37
N ALA A 415 -12.69 12.26 13.10
CA ALA A 415 -12.83 13.62 12.56
C ALA A 415 -14.11 14.36 12.97
N THR A 416 -15.17 13.64 13.33
CA THR A 416 -16.49 14.26 13.55
C THR A 416 -16.93 14.08 15.00
N PRO A 417 -16.67 15.04 15.90
CA PRO A 417 -17.33 15.06 17.19
C PRO A 417 -18.82 15.35 16.94
N ILE A 418 -19.66 14.33 17.09
CA ILE A 418 -21.12 14.48 17.02
C ILE A 418 -21.53 15.46 18.14
N PRO A 419 -22.20 16.59 17.84
CA PRO A 419 -22.84 17.38 18.86
C PRO A 419 -24.07 16.59 19.33
N SER A 420 -23.93 15.83 20.41
CA SER A 420 -25.08 15.24 21.10
C SER A 420 -25.49 16.16 22.25
N GLU A 421 -26.79 16.46 22.38
CA GLU A 421 -27.38 17.32 23.42
C GLU A 421 -27.42 16.67 24.83
N THR A 422 -26.45 15.82 25.14
CA THR A 422 -26.25 15.26 26.49
C THR A 422 -24.94 15.79 27.09
N PRO A 423 -24.79 15.85 28.42
CA PRO A 423 -23.63 16.48 29.07
C PRO A 423 -22.32 15.86 28.55
N PRO A 424 -21.18 16.57 28.58
CA PRO A 424 -20.00 16.23 27.81
C PRO A 424 -19.31 14.97 28.37
N THR A 425 -19.76 13.80 27.94
CA THR A 425 -18.84 12.72 27.60
C THR A 425 -18.48 12.93 26.14
N ALA A 426 -17.45 13.74 25.90
CA ALA A 426 -16.86 13.91 24.57
C ALA A 426 -16.65 12.53 23.94
N GLY A 427 -17.13 12.34 22.72
CA GLY A 427 -16.98 11.10 21.95
C GLY A 427 -15.53 10.84 21.55
N LEU A 428 -14.71 10.44 22.52
CA LEU A 428 -13.42 9.80 22.26
C LEU A 428 -13.70 8.42 21.66
N LEU A 429 -12.98 8.07 20.58
CA LEU A 429 -12.76 6.65 20.28
C LEU A 429 -12.16 5.98 21.51
N LYS A 430 -12.53 4.74 21.78
CA LYS A 430 -11.86 3.98 22.83
C LYS A 430 -10.40 3.80 22.40
N GLU A 431 -9.45 3.87 23.34
CA GLU A 431 -8.03 3.62 23.06
C GLU A 431 -7.80 2.27 22.36
N GLU A 432 -8.69 1.29 22.59
CA GLU A 432 -8.73 0.03 21.83
C GLU A 432 -8.90 0.27 20.32
N ASP A 433 -9.81 1.14 19.88
CA ASP A 433 -10.06 1.41 18.46
C ASP A 433 -8.84 2.10 17.80
N ILE A 434 -8.16 2.98 18.53
CA ILE A 434 -6.92 3.63 18.08
C ILE A 434 -5.79 2.60 17.97
N GLY A 435 -5.65 1.72 18.97
CA GLY A 435 -4.66 0.65 18.92
C GLY A 435 -4.90 -0.35 17.78
N ASP A 436 -6.16 -0.61 17.42
CA ASP A 436 -6.51 -1.45 16.27
C ASP A 436 -6.14 -0.76 14.95
N LEU A 437 -6.40 0.55 14.82
CA LEU A 437 -5.98 1.34 13.66
C LEU A 437 -4.46 1.35 13.49
N LEU A 438 -3.72 1.63 14.56
CA LEU A 438 -2.26 1.65 14.56
C LEU A 438 -1.68 0.28 14.17
N ALA A 439 -2.28 -0.82 14.63
CA ALA A 439 -1.84 -2.17 14.29
C ALA A 439 -2.26 -2.60 12.88
N ALA A 440 -3.38 -2.13 12.34
CA ALA A 440 -3.86 -2.48 11.01
C ALA A 440 -2.99 -1.89 9.89
N MET A 441 -2.54 -0.64 10.04
CA MET A 441 -1.79 0.07 8.99
C MET A 441 -0.48 -0.64 8.57
N PRO A 442 0.40 -1.12 9.48
CA PRO A 442 1.58 -1.91 9.10
C PRO A 442 1.25 -3.20 8.35
N ILE A 443 0.14 -3.86 8.69
CA ILE A 443 -0.31 -5.08 8.01
C ILE A 443 -0.75 -4.76 6.58
N LEU A 444 -1.46 -3.63 6.38
CA LEU A 444 -1.85 -3.15 5.06
C LEU A 444 -0.62 -2.66 4.25
N LEU A 445 0.40 -2.09 4.90
CA LEU A 445 1.68 -1.77 4.24
C LEU A 445 2.37 -3.04 3.72
N VAL A 446 2.37 -4.14 4.49
CA VAL A 446 2.87 -5.44 4.00
C VAL A 446 2.04 -5.97 2.85
N TYR A 447 0.70 -5.85 2.91
CA TYR A 447 -0.18 -6.22 1.79
C TYR A 447 0.22 -5.49 0.50
N GLU A 448 0.51 -4.20 0.57
CA GLU A 448 0.91 -3.42 -0.61
C GLU A 448 2.34 -3.71 -1.06
N LEU A 449 3.24 -4.02 -0.13
CA LEU A 449 4.61 -4.45 -0.43
C LEU A 449 4.67 -5.73 -1.25
N LEU A 450 3.78 -6.70 -0.99
CA LEU A 450 3.77 -7.99 -1.68
C LEU A 450 3.66 -7.86 -3.21
N ASP A 451 3.01 -6.80 -3.71
CA ASP A 451 2.89 -6.51 -5.16
C ASP A 451 3.72 -5.29 -5.61
N ASN A 452 4.54 -4.69 -4.72
CA ASN A 452 5.23 -3.42 -4.96
C ASN A 452 4.29 -2.25 -5.36
N HIS A 453 3.12 -2.13 -4.75
CA HIS A 453 2.23 -0.99 -4.97
C HIS A 453 2.73 0.28 -4.26
N HIS A 454 3.83 0.85 -4.75
CA HIS A 454 4.55 1.97 -4.12
C HIS A 454 3.65 3.18 -3.79
N LEU A 455 2.69 3.52 -4.65
CA LEU A 455 1.77 4.63 -4.41
C LEU A 455 0.86 4.38 -3.20
N SER A 456 0.33 3.16 -3.07
CA SER A 456 -0.52 2.78 -1.94
C SER A 456 0.26 2.76 -0.63
N ILE A 457 1.51 2.28 -0.64
CA ILE A 457 2.41 2.32 0.53
C ILE A 457 2.60 3.76 1.02
N VAL A 458 2.91 4.67 0.09
CA VAL A 458 3.06 6.11 0.37
C VAL A 458 1.79 6.71 0.98
N GLN A 459 0.62 6.36 0.46
CA GLN A 459 -0.66 6.87 0.96
C GLN A 459 -0.99 6.37 2.37
N HIS A 460 -0.78 5.08 2.64
CA HIS A 460 -0.96 4.50 3.99
C HIS A 460 0.00 5.15 4.99
N LEU A 461 1.24 5.42 4.59
CA LEU A 461 2.23 6.05 5.45
C LEU A 461 1.90 7.51 5.77
N ALA A 462 1.36 8.25 4.80
CA ALA A 462 0.83 9.59 5.03
C ALA A 462 -0.38 9.58 6.00
N GLY A 463 -1.27 8.60 5.86
CA GLY A 463 -2.36 8.37 6.80
C GLY A 463 -1.88 8.07 8.22
N ALA A 464 -0.85 7.21 8.35
CA ALA A 464 -0.22 6.90 9.63
C ALA A 464 0.38 8.15 10.30
N GLN A 465 1.11 8.99 9.55
CA GLN A 465 1.66 10.24 10.07
C GLN A 465 0.58 11.16 10.64
N HIS A 466 -0.55 11.30 9.94
CA HIS A 466 -1.66 12.11 10.42
C HIS A 466 -2.29 11.52 11.68
N LEU A 467 -2.53 10.20 11.72
CA LEU A 467 -3.06 9.53 12.90
C LEU A 467 -2.16 9.72 14.13
N LEU A 468 -0.84 9.54 13.98
CA LEU A 468 0.12 9.78 15.07
C LEU A 468 0.03 11.23 15.58
N SER A 469 -0.12 12.20 14.68
CA SER A 469 -0.25 13.62 15.07
C SER A 469 -1.54 13.91 15.84
N ILE A 470 -2.67 13.29 15.46
CA ILE A 470 -3.94 13.43 16.17
C ILE A 470 -3.83 12.84 17.57
N VAL A 471 -3.29 11.63 17.68
CA VAL A 471 -3.18 10.92 18.97
C VAL A 471 -2.27 11.69 19.94
N LEU A 472 -1.17 12.28 19.46
CA LEU A 472 -0.32 13.14 20.30
C LEU A 472 -1.03 14.44 20.69
N GLY A 473 -1.72 15.10 19.76
CA GLY A 473 -2.45 16.35 20.04
C GLY A 473 -3.55 16.16 21.09
N GLN A 474 -4.29 15.05 21.05
CA GLN A 474 -5.32 14.72 22.05
C GLN A 474 -4.75 14.54 23.46
N GLN A 475 -3.52 14.02 23.58
CA GLN A 475 -2.85 13.85 24.87
C GLN A 475 -2.33 15.17 25.45
N GLU A 476 -1.91 16.11 24.60
CA GLU A 476 -1.48 17.44 25.04
C GLU A 476 -2.65 18.29 25.56
N GLU A 477 -3.83 18.18 24.96
CA GLU A 477 -5.05 18.87 25.42
C GLU A 477 -5.62 18.30 26.73
N ALA A 478 -5.37 17.01 27.02
CA ALA A 478 -5.81 16.35 28.25
C ALA A 478 -4.92 16.67 29.47
N GLY A 479 -3.70 17.19 29.27
CA GLY A 479 -2.77 17.54 30.34
C GLY A 479 -3.08 18.90 30.98
N ALA A 480 -3.37 18.93 32.28
CA ALA A 480 -3.53 20.19 33.00
C ALA A 480 -2.19 20.98 33.04
N PRO A 481 -2.20 22.31 32.85
CA PRO A 481 -0.99 23.11 32.59
C PRO A 481 0.03 23.21 33.74
N ASN A 482 -0.16 22.54 34.88
CA ASN A 482 0.68 22.68 36.07
C ASN A 482 1.00 21.37 36.82
N GLU A 483 0.70 20.18 36.26
CA GLU A 483 1.17 18.92 36.85
C GLU A 483 2.49 18.47 36.18
N PRO A 484 3.44 17.90 36.95
CA PRO A 484 4.62 17.28 36.36
C PRO A 484 4.15 16.19 35.39
N ILE A 485 4.64 16.23 34.16
CA ILE A 485 4.33 15.25 33.10
C ILE A 485 4.65 13.85 33.66
N ASP A 486 3.62 13.12 34.10
CA ASP A 486 3.79 11.76 34.59
C ASP A 486 4.13 10.86 33.38
N HIS A 487 5.00 9.88 33.59
CA HIS A 487 5.70 9.17 32.51
C HIS A 487 4.83 8.15 31.74
N THR A 488 3.52 8.08 32.00
CA THR A 488 2.58 7.20 31.29
C THR A 488 1.84 7.97 30.21
N PHE A 489 2.51 8.12 29.06
CA PHE A 489 2.00 8.85 27.89
C PHE A 489 0.77 8.17 27.25
N PHE A 490 0.56 6.87 27.52
CA PHE A 490 -0.54 6.03 27.03
C PHE A 490 -0.91 4.98 28.11
N ASP A 491 -2.10 4.38 28.06
CA ASP A 491 -2.33 3.07 28.70
C ASP A 491 -1.39 2.02 28.07
N ALA A 492 -1.03 0.99 28.85
CA ALA A 492 -0.08 -0.05 28.45
C ALA A 492 -0.44 -0.71 27.11
N ASN A 493 -1.72 -0.97 26.86
CA ASN A 493 -2.16 -1.61 25.60
C ASN A 493 -1.97 -0.71 24.37
N LEU A 494 -2.20 0.60 24.52
CA LEU A 494 -2.00 1.58 23.46
C LEU A 494 -0.52 1.87 23.26
N GLU A 495 0.27 1.90 24.34
CA GLU A 495 1.72 2.06 24.29
C GLU A 495 2.41 0.95 23.47
N ASP A 496 2.01 -0.30 23.69
CA ASP A 496 2.54 -1.45 22.96
C ASP A 496 2.19 -1.38 21.46
N ALA A 497 0.92 -1.09 21.15
CA ALA A 497 0.45 -0.90 19.77
C ALA A 497 1.19 0.25 19.07
N TRP A 498 1.36 1.37 19.76
CA TRP A 498 2.07 2.55 19.29
C TRP A 498 3.52 2.22 18.93
N LYS A 499 4.27 1.62 19.88
CA LYS A 499 5.68 1.29 19.67
C LYS A 499 5.83 0.31 18.51
N ALA A 500 5.05 -0.77 18.49
CA ALA A 500 5.13 -1.78 17.44
C ALA A 500 4.79 -1.20 16.06
N ALA A 501 3.74 -0.38 15.97
CA ALA A 501 3.33 0.24 14.71
C ALA A 501 4.35 1.28 14.22
N PHE A 502 4.82 2.17 15.10
CA PHE A 502 5.75 3.24 14.73
C PHE A 502 7.04 2.70 14.11
N TRP A 503 7.65 1.67 14.70
CA TRP A 503 8.89 1.11 14.18
C TRP A 503 8.70 0.41 12.83
N ASN A 504 7.51 -0.10 12.54
CA ASN A 504 7.15 -0.55 11.20
C ASN A 504 6.96 0.64 10.24
N PHE A 505 6.29 1.71 10.64
CA PHE A 505 6.16 2.91 9.83
C PHE A 505 7.53 3.49 9.46
N ALA A 506 8.46 3.59 10.42
CA ALA A 506 9.82 4.04 10.16
C ALA A 506 10.58 3.12 9.19
N THR A 507 10.32 1.80 9.24
CA THR A 507 10.92 0.83 8.31
C THR A 507 10.36 0.99 6.89
N PHE A 508 9.06 1.22 6.74
CA PHE A 508 8.44 1.52 5.44
C PHE A 508 8.80 2.92 4.92
N ASP A 509 9.04 3.89 5.81
CA ASP A 509 9.57 5.21 5.44
C ASP A 509 10.98 5.07 4.85
N TYR A 510 11.84 4.28 5.51
CA TYR A 510 13.16 3.90 4.97
C TYR A 510 13.05 3.33 3.56
N PHE A 511 12.14 2.38 3.35
CA PHE A 511 11.92 1.76 2.05
C PHE A 511 11.48 2.78 1.00
N THR A 512 10.42 3.54 1.28
CA THR A 512 9.83 4.48 0.31
C THR A 512 10.72 5.68 0.03
N SER A 513 11.41 6.23 1.02
CA SER A 513 12.34 7.35 0.85
C SER A 513 13.51 6.97 -0.05
N TYR A 514 14.06 5.76 0.10
CA TYR A 514 15.13 5.30 -0.78
C TYR A 514 14.63 5.00 -2.20
N THR A 515 13.48 4.32 -2.36
CA THR A 515 12.98 3.98 -3.72
C THR A 515 12.56 5.21 -4.51
N ASN A 516 12.05 6.25 -3.83
CA ASN A 516 11.52 7.45 -4.47
C ASN A 516 12.51 8.62 -4.46
N CYS A 517 13.71 8.43 -3.91
CA CYS A 517 14.68 9.51 -3.65
C CYS A 517 14.03 10.73 -2.97
N SER A 518 13.18 10.49 -1.97
CA SER A 518 12.39 11.52 -1.31
C SER A 518 12.81 11.71 0.15
N LYS A 519 12.50 12.88 0.72
CA LYS A 519 12.63 13.11 2.16
C LYS A 519 11.86 12.06 2.97
N THR A 520 12.34 11.84 4.18
CA THR A 520 11.69 10.97 5.17
C THR A 520 10.45 11.66 5.72
N ARG A 521 9.37 10.90 5.92
CA ARG A 521 8.06 11.45 6.33
C ARG A 521 8.01 11.80 7.79
N PHE A 522 8.54 10.92 8.65
CA PHE A 522 8.40 11.11 10.10
C PHE A 522 9.38 12.17 10.64
N GLY A 523 10.36 12.59 9.83
CA GLY A 523 11.24 13.71 10.09
C GLY A 523 11.96 13.67 11.44
N PHE A 524 12.65 14.77 11.77
CA PHE A 524 13.41 14.88 13.03
C PHE A 524 12.95 16.05 13.92
N ALA A 525 12.04 16.89 13.43
CA ALA A 525 11.50 18.03 14.17
C ALA A 525 10.51 17.58 15.27
N ASN A 526 9.66 16.58 14.99
CA ASN A 526 8.74 16.04 15.98
C ASN A 526 9.45 15.02 16.88
N THR A 527 10.16 15.53 17.89
CA THR A 527 10.96 14.72 18.81
C THR A 527 10.10 13.88 19.77
N GLN A 528 8.81 14.22 19.93
CA GLN A 528 7.88 13.55 20.82
C GLN A 528 7.51 12.16 20.28
N VAL A 529 7.25 12.04 18.98
CA VAL A 529 6.97 10.74 18.33
C VAL A 529 8.09 9.74 18.60
N TRP A 530 9.36 10.15 18.45
CA TRP A 530 10.52 9.30 18.70
C TRP A 530 10.64 8.89 20.18
N ARG A 531 10.40 9.81 21.12
CA ARG A 531 10.43 9.53 22.56
C ARG A 531 9.30 8.60 22.98
N ALA A 532 8.07 8.85 22.53
CA ALA A 532 6.90 8.01 22.77
C ALA A 532 7.10 6.58 22.25
N SER A 533 7.86 6.42 21.17
CA SER A 533 8.23 5.12 20.61
C SER A 533 9.43 4.44 21.30
N GLY A 534 9.87 4.97 22.44
CA GLY A 534 10.92 4.39 23.27
C GLY A 534 12.36 4.68 22.81
N LEU A 535 12.58 5.69 21.95
CA LEU A 535 13.93 6.15 21.59
C LEU A 535 14.34 7.33 22.49
N SER A 536 15.28 7.10 23.40
CA SER A 536 15.82 8.17 24.24
C SER A 536 16.67 9.13 23.42
N LEU A 537 16.29 10.40 23.37
CA LEU A 537 17.02 11.46 22.69
C LEU A 537 17.75 12.37 23.70
N THR A 538 18.98 12.76 23.37
CA THR A 538 19.80 13.72 24.13
C THR A 538 20.34 14.79 23.20
N GLN A 539 20.65 15.97 23.73
CA GLN A 539 21.23 17.06 22.96
C GLN A 539 22.76 16.91 22.89
N VAL A 540 23.32 16.95 21.68
CA VAL A 540 24.77 16.93 21.38
C VAL A 540 25.04 17.97 20.30
N ASP A 541 25.89 18.95 20.60
CA ASP A 541 26.24 20.06 19.70
C ASP A 541 25.01 20.78 19.12
N GLY A 542 24.03 21.08 19.98
CA GLY A 542 22.76 21.72 19.59
C GLY A 542 21.74 20.79 18.92
N CYS A 543 22.15 19.62 18.41
CA CYS A 543 21.26 18.66 17.74
C CYS A 543 20.71 17.60 18.70
N LEU A 544 19.45 17.21 18.52
CA LEU A 544 18.89 16.03 19.21
C LEU A 544 19.29 14.74 18.48
N VAL A 545 19.91 13.83 19.23
CA VAL A 545 20.41 12.54 18.75
C VAL A 545 20.05 11.42 19.73
N PRO A 546 19.96 10.16 19.28
CA PRO A 546 19.84 9.02 20.18
C PRO A 546 20.91 9.03 21.27
N ALA A 547 20.49 8.86 22.52
CA ALA A 547 21.38 8.87 23.68
C ALA A 547 22.45 7.76 23.62
N SER A 548 22.17 6.68 22.90
CA SER A 548 23.11 5.60 22.56
C SER A 548 24.32 6.08 21.74
N LEU A 549 24.16 7.10 20.90
CA LEU A 549 25.22 7.65 20.06
C LEU A 549 26.06 8.71 20.79
N ALA A 550 25.57 9.30 21.88
CA ALA A 550 26.32 10.29 22.63
C ALA A 550 27.64 9.70 23.20
N ARG A 551 28.75 10.43 23.01
CA ARG A 551 30.05 10.09 23.59
C ARG A 551 30.09 10.57 25.04
N ARG A 552 29.99 9.65 26.00
CA ARG A 552 30.19 9.95 27.42
C ARG A 552 31.59 9.49 27.85
N PRO A 553 32.36 10.29 28.60
CA PRO A 553 33.62 9.83 29.17
C PRO A 553 33.36 8.71 30.18
N GLY A 554 33.82 7.48 29.91
CA GLY A 554 33.62 6.29 30.74
C GLY A 554 33.74 4.98 29.97
N LEU A 555 33.60 3.83 30.65
CA LEU A 555 33.54 2.51 30.02
C LEU A 555 32.32 2.46 29.09
N ALA A 556 32.53 2.33 27.78
CA ALA A 556 31.45 2.30 26.81
C ALA A 556 30.53 1.08 27.06
N SER A 557 29.34 1.31 27.61
CA SER A 557 28.34 0.26 27.76
C SER A 557 27.84 -0.15 26.38
N LYS A 558 27.79 -1.46 26.12
CA LYS A 558 27.12 -2.01 24.93
C LYS A 558 25.63 -1.62 24.94
N MET A 559 25.05 -1.43 23.76
CA MET A 559 23.62 -1.22 23.59
C MET A 559 22.85 -2.51 23.88
N THR A 560 21.54 -2.38 24.15
CA THR A 560 20.61 -3.51 24.03
C THR A 560 20.24 -3.71 22.55
N ASP A 561 19.79 -4.92 22.20
CA ASP A 561 19.40 -5.29 20.83
C ASP A 561 18.39 -4.31 20.23
N THR A 562 17.31 -4.04 20.98
CA THR A 562 16.24 -3.11 20.57
C THR A 562 16.77 -1.69 20.36
N VAL A 563 17.63 -1.19 21.26
CA VAL A 563 18.23 0.15 21.11
C VAL A 563 19.16 0.19 19.90
N ALA A 564 19.93 -0.87 19.64
CA ALA A 564 20.83 -0.94 18.51
C ALA A 564 20.08 -0.83 17.17
N CYS A 565 19.04 -1.64 16.94
CA CYS A 565 18.28 -1.60 15.69
C CYS A 565 17.56 -0.26 15.48
N ARG A 566 16.89 0.24 16.54
CA ARG A 566 16.13 1.49 16.52
C ARG A 566 17.01 2.71 16.28
N THR A 567 18.20 2.72 16.90
CA THR A 567 19.21 3.76 16.68
C THR A 567 19.73 3.72 15.25
N LEU A 568 20.01 2.53 14.70
CA LEU A 568 20.50 2.41 13.33
C LEU A 568 19.47 2.90 12.32
N LEU A 569 18.21 2.47 12.44
CA LEU A 569 17.15 2.90 11.52
C LEU A 569 16.98 4.42 11.54
N TRP A 570 17.08 5.05 12.72
CA TRP A 570 17.09 6.51 12.82
C TRP A 570 18.27 7.15 12.07
N VAL A 571 19.48 6.57 12.15
CA VAL A 571 20.65 7.05 11.39
C VAL A 571 20.44 6.87 9.88
N VAL A 572 19.87 5.75 9.44
CA VAL A 572 19.56 5.47 8.03
C VAL A 572 18.59 6.52 7.49
N LEU A 573 17.51 6.79 8.21
CA LEU A 573 16.54 7.81 7.84
C LEU A 573 17.21 9.20 7.74
N LYS A 574 18.12 9.54 8.65
CA LYS A 574 18.91 10.78 8.54
C LYS A 574 19.75 10.84 7.28
N ILE A 575 20.43 9.74 6.93
CA ILE A 575 21.22 9.66 5.71
C ILE A 575 20.33 9.89 4.48
N LEU A 576 19.15 9.26 4.42
CA LEU A 576 18.21 9.42 3.30
C LEU A 576 17.67 10.86 3.20
N ASP A 577 17.35 11.49 4.33
CA ASP A 577 16.90 12.89 4.35
C ASP A 577 17.99 13.83 3.80
N CYS A 578 19.25 13.57 4.18
CA CYS A 578 20.41 14.30 3.67
C CYS A 578 20.65 14.10 2.17
N ILE A 579 20.47 12.87 1.66
CA ILE A 579 20.58 12.56 0.22
C ILE A 579 19.52 13.35 -0.55
N ALA A 580 18.26 13.30 -0.09
CA ALA A 580 17.15 14.00 -0.75
C ALA A 580 17.31 15.54 -0.74
N THR A 581 18.02 16.12 0.24
CA THR A 581 18.34 17.56 0.25
C THR A 581 19.50 17.95 -0.67
N GLY A 582 20.48 17.05 -0.88
CA GLY A 582 21.66 17.34 -1.71
C GLY A 582 21.34 17.43 -3.20
N ASP A 583 20.35 16.67 -3.67
CA ASP A 583 19.92 16.66 -5.08
C ASP A 583 19.08 17.91 -5.47
N GLN A 584 18.72 18.79 -4.53
CA GLN A 584 17.97 20.03 -4.81
C GLN A 584 18.86 21.29 -5.01
N SER A 585 20.18 21.13 -5.21
CA SER A 585 21.06 22.25 -5.57
C SER A 585 20.79 22.72 -7.00
N PRO A 586 20.51 24.02 -7.25
CA PRO A 586 20.22 24.55 -8.57
C PRO A 586 21.54 24.83 -9.31
N ASP A 587 22.17 23.81 -9.90
CA ASP A 587 23.31 24.03 -10.80
C ASP A 587 23.19 23.19 -12.07
N GLY A 588 22.38 23.75 -12.97
CA GLY A 588 22.31 23.40 -14.39
C GLY A 588 22.39 24.65 -15.28
N GLN A 589 23.14 25.69 -14.90
CA GLN A 589 23.47 26.77 -15.85
C GLN A 589 24.93 27.21 -15.75
N GLN A 590 25.57 27.18 -16.91
CA GLN A 590 26.96 27.50 -17.13
C GLN A 590 27.32 28.92 -16.68
N SER A 591 28.49 28.99 -16.06
CA SER A 591 29.34 30.16 -15.90
C SER A 591 29.21 31.23 -16.99
N SER A 592 28.83 32.45 -16.58
CA SER A 592 29.40 33.69 -17.15
C SER A 592 29.37 34.83 -16.13
N GLN A 593 30.57 35.22 -15.70
CA GLN A 593 31.03 36.57 -15.31
C GLN A 593 29.97 37.60 -14.89
N PHE A 594 30.04 38.12 -13.66
CA PHE A 594 30.64 39.43 -13.33
C PHE A 594 30.55 39.70 -11.82
N SER A 595 31.63 40.28 -11.30
CA SER A 595 31.88 40.72 -9.93
C SER A 595 30.87 41.76 -9.41
N ASN A 596 30.56 41.71 -8.11
CA ASN A 596 30.79 42.84 -7.20
C ASN A 596 30.64 42.48 -5.71
N GLU A 597 31.54 43.07 -4.93
CA GLU A 597 31.66 42.99 -3.48
C GLU A 597 30.55 43.76 -2.72
N HIS A 598 30.48 43.47 -1.41
CA HIS A 598 29.76 44.14 -0.32
C HIS A 598 28.33 43.65 -0.01
N ASN A 599 28.20 42.84 1.04
CA ASN A 599 27.65 43.34 2.32
C ASN A 599 27.86 42.36 3.48
N MET A 600 28.40 42.89 4.57
CA MET A 600 28.42 42.26 5.90
C MET A 600 27.04 42.45 6.53
N SER A 601 26.32 41.35 6.75
CA SER A 601 25.23 41.30 7.72
C SER A 601 25.17 39.91 8.33
N SER A 602 25.17 39.89 9.66
CA SER A 602 25.07 38.71 10.52
C SER A 602 23.80 37.91 10.24
N SER A 603 23.93 36.74 9.61
CA SER A 603 22.91 35.70 9.57
C SER A 603 23.24 34.61 10.60
N ALA A 604 22.20 34.07 11.22
CA ALA A 604 22.26 32.86 12.03
C ALA A 604 22.91 31.70 11.21
N PRO A 605 23.55 30.71 11.86
CA PRO A 605 24.22 29.63 11.14
C PRO A 605 23.22 28.93 10.22
N ASP A 606 23.56 28.89 8.95
CA ASP A 606 22.83 28.25 7.88
C ASP A 606 22.70 26.74 8.22
N GLU A 607 21.51 26.28 8.60
CA GLU A 607 21.21 24.88 8.94
C GLU A 607 21.28 23.93 7.72
N THR A 608 21.69 24.44 6.55
CA THR A 608 21.59 23.79 5.24
C THR A 608 22.82 23.00 4.82
N SER A 609 23.98 23.13 5.49
CA SER A 609 25.15 22.32 5.17
C SER A 609 25.11 20.97 5.89
N VAL A 610 24.81 19.90 5.16
CA VAL A 610 24.82 18.52 5.68
C VAL A 610 26.25 18.14 6.11
N ASP A 611 26.44 17.90 7.40
CA ASP A 611 27.71 17.38 7.93
C ASP A 611 27.78 15.85 7.82
N TRP A 612 28.26 15.38 6.66
CA TRP A 612 28.50 13.97 6.39
C TRP A 612 29.53 13.32 7.31
N SER A 613 30.46 14.10 7.88
CA SER A 613 31.45 13.57 8.84
C SER A 613 30.78 13.17 10.15
N LYS A 614 29.72 13.89 10.53
CA LYS A 614 28.88 13.57 11.70
C LYS A 614 28.11 12.26 11.48
N LEU A 615 27.56 12.04 10.29
CA LEU A 615 26.85 10.79 9.95
C LEU A 615 27.78 9.57 9.94
N ASP A 616 28.99 9.69 9.37
CA ASP A 616 30.01 8.64 9.44
C ASP A 616 30.44 8.37 10.90
N GLY A 617 30.57 9.43 11.70
CA GLY A 617 30.78 9.34 13.14
C GLY A 617 29.69 8.55 13.87
N TYR A 618 28.42 8.78 13.53
CA TYR A 618 27.30 8.01 14.10
C TYR A 618 27.36 6.53 13.74
N LEU A 619 27.66 6.18 12.49
CA LEU A 619 27.79 4.79 12.05
C LEU A 619 28.98 4.10 12.76
N THR A 620 30.09 4.80 12.93
CA THR A 620 31.27 4.31 13.65
C THR A 620 30.97 4.09 15.14
N ASP A 621 30.36 5.08 15.79
CA ASP A 621 30.00 5.02 17.20
C ASP A 621 28.96 3.91 17.45
N TRP A 622 27.97 3.76 16.55
CA TRP A 622 27.00 2.67 16.60
C TRP A 622 27.67 1.30 16.54
N TYR A 623 28.55 1.08 15.56
CA TYR A 623 29.24 -0.20 15.38
C TYR A 623 30.13 -0.55 16.59
N SER A 624 30.77 0.44 17.21
CA SER A 624 31.63 0.24 18.40
C SER A 624 30.86 -0.20 19.65
N LYS A 625 29.55 0.05 19.72
CA LYS A 625 28.68 -0.21 20.88
C LYS A 625 27.72 -1.38 20.66
N LEU A 626 27.98 -2.23 19.67
CA LEU A 626 27.10 -3.35 19.33
C LEU A 626 26.90 -4.35 20.48
N PRO A 627 25.67 -4.88 20.66
CA PRO A 627 25.41 -5.98 21.58
C PRO A 627 26.18 -7.24 21.17
N ASN A 628 26.54 -8.10 22.14
CA ASN A 628 27.19 -9.39 21.87
C ASN A 628 26.34 -10.30 20.95
N SER A 629 25.01 -10.17 21.04
CA SER A 629 24.07 -11.00 20.27
C SER A 629 24.10 -10.72 18.76
N PHE A 630 24.78 -9.64 18.31
CA PHE A 630 24.93 -9.29 16.90
C PHE A 630 26.19 -9.90 16.28
N GLU A 631 27.02 -10.58 17.09
CA GLU A 631 28.21 -11.25 16.61
C GLU A 631 27.84 -12.42 15.68
N PRO A 632 28.57 -12.59 14.55
CA PRO A 632 28.36 -13.72 13.67
C PRO A 632 28.65 -15.06 14.36
N CYS A 633 27.74 -16.03 14.20
CA CYS A 633 27.95 -17.39 14.70
C CYS A 633 29.00 -18.13 13.88
N PHE A 634 29.04 -17.88 12.56
CA PHE A 634 30.10 -18.35 11.69
C PHE A 634 30.30 -17.41 10.51
N ARG A 635 31.51 -17.49 9.95
CA ARG A 635 31.88 -16.88 8.68
C ARG A 635 32.66 -17.90 7.88
N ILE A 636 32.20 -18.22 6.68
CA ILE A 636 32.90 -19.20 5.82
C ILE A 636 34.16 -18.52 5.25
N PRO A 637 35.38 -18.98 5.58
CA PRO A 637 36.61 -18.39 5.06
C PRO A 637 36.74 -18.66 3.55
N PRO A 638 37.40 -17.76 2.79
CA PRO A 638 37.56 -17.90 1.34
C PRO A 638 38.35 -19.15 0.90
N GLU A 639 39.04 -19.86 1.80
CA GLU A 639 40.03 -20.90 1.47
C GLU A 639 39.53 -22.36 1.60
N GLN A 640 38.30 -22.60 2.06
CA GLN A 640 37.80 -23.96 2.39
C GLN A 640 37.25 -24.80 1.21
N GLU A 641 37.58 -24.47 -0.05
CA GLU A 641 37.18 -25.26 -1.23
C GLU A 641 38.22 -26.30 -1.68
N ALA A 642 39.47 -26.25 -1.19
CA ALA A 642 40.51 -27.21 -1.61
C ALA A 642 40.22 -28.68 -1.23
N TYR A 643 39.30 -28.92 -0.28
CA TYR A 643 38.99 -30.27 0.20
C TYR A 643 37.82 -30.98 -0.52
N LEU A 644 37.06 -30.30 -1.39
CA LEU A 644 35.91 -30.90 -2.10
C LEU A 644 36.23 -31.30 -3.55
N GLN A 645 37.48 -31.17 -4.01
CA GLN A 645 37.90 -31.51 -5.38
C GLN A 645 38.33 -32.98 -5.59
N THR A 646 38.03 -33.91 -4.66
CA THR A 646 38.45 -35.31 -4.80
C THR A 646 37.29 -36.29 -4.82
N ALA A 647 36.48 -36.28 -5.88
CA ALA A 647 35.73 -37.45 -6.32
C ALA A 647 35.13 -37.21 -7.73
N ASP A 648 35.85 -37.56 -8.80
CA ASP A 648 35.41 -38.59 -9.77
C ASP A 648 36.49 -38.79 -10.88
N PRO A 649 37.03 -39.99 -11.15
CA PRO A 649 38.06 -40.20 -12.17
C PRO A 649 37.53 -40.41 -13.60
N SER A 650 36.21 -40.37 -13.85
CA SER A 650 35.65 -40.57 -15.19
C SER A 650 35.31 -39.24 -15.87
N GLY A 651 36.19 -38.82 -16.79
CA GLY A 651 36.01 -37.62 -17.60
C GLY A 651 34.71 -37.60 -18.40
N SER A 652 33.76 -36.79 -17.96
CA SER A 652 32.66 -36.26 -18.74
C SER A 652 32.62 -34.75 -18.46
N VAL A 653 32.97 -33.96 -19.47
CA VAL A 653 32.97 -32.50 -19.38
C VAL A 653 31.53 -32.02 -19.56
N THR A 654 30.79 -31.92 -18.45
CA THR A 654 29.60 -31.07 -18.39
C THR A 654 30.02 -29.69 -17.90
N SER A 655 29.73 -28.68 -18.70
CA SER A 655 29.92 -27.25 -18.41
C SER A 655 29.18 -26.85 -17.14
N ASN A 656 29.88 -26.80 -16.01
CA ASN A 656 29.52 -26.02 -14.81
C ASN A 656 30.67 -26.18 -13.83
N ASN A 657 31.44 -25.10 -13.58
CA ASN A 657 32.15 -24.81 -12.33
C ASN A 657 33.04 -23.57 -12.50
N PHE A 658 32.41 -22.41 -12.58
CA PHE A 658 33.00 -21.15 -12.10
C PHE A 658 32.22 -20.75 -10.85
N ARG A 659 32.44 -21.44 -9.71
CA ARG A 659 31.95 -20.95 -8.41
C ARG A 659 32.97 -19.94 -7.89
N THR A 660 32.58 -18.67 -7.83
CA THR A 660 33.28 -17.63 -7.09
C THR A 660 33.25 -17.97 -5.59
N PRO A 661 34.28 -17.62 -4.79
CA PRO A 661 34.37 -18.02 -3.39
C PRO A 661 33.17 -17.51 -2.58
N MET A 662 32.37 -18.42 -2.03
CA MET A 662 31.15 -18.11 -1.28
C MET A 662 31.49 -17.83 0.20
N GLN A 663 31.64 -16.56 0.56
CA GLN A 663 31.75 -16.13 1.95
C GLN A 663 30.34 -16.04 2.57
N GLY A 664 29.88 -17.07 3.26
CA GLY A 664 28.61 -17.03 4.01
C GLY A 664 28.79 -16.39 5.40
N LEU A 665 27.83 -15.57 5.82
CA LEU A 665 27.77 -14.92 7.13
C LEU A 665 26.43 -15.21 7.80
N PHE A 666 26.43 -15.84 8.98
CA PHE A 666 25.20 -16.13 9.72
C PHE A 666 25.23 -15.50 11.12
N ILE A 667 24.20 -14.71 11.42
CA ILE A 667 23.95 -14.11 12.74
C ILE A 667 22.65 -14.72 13.27
N ALA A 668 22.71 -15.40 14.41
CA ALA A 668 21.54 -16.09 14.97
C ALA A 668 20.44 -15.13 15.45
N ASN A 669 20.80 -13.92 15.90
CA ASN A 669 19.84 -12.92 16.31
C ASN A 669 19.24 -12.22 15.07
N PRO A 670 17.93 -12.31 14.83
CA PRO A 670 17.31 -11.70 13.65
C PRO A 670 17.39 -10.17 13.65
N MET A 671 17.31 -9.53 14.82
CA MET A 671 17.54 -8.08 14.98
C MET A 671 18.95 -7.69 14.52
N GLY A 672 19.94 -8.49 14.91
CA GLY A 672 21.34 -8.32 14.53
C GLY A 672 21.57 -8.55 13.04
N ALA A 673 21.04 -9.64 12.49
CA ALA A 673 21.15 -9.96 11.07
C ALA A 673 20.60 -8.84 10.18
N ALA A 674 19.37 -8.36 10.47
CA ALA A 674 18.77 -7.23 9.73
C ALA A 674 19.58 -5.95 9.88
N SER A 675 20.02 -5.63 11.11
CA SER A 675 20.75 -4.39 11.39
C SER A 675 22.14 -4.35 10.78
N ILE A 676 22.87 -5.47 10.77
CA ILE A 676 24.20 -5.51 10.16
C ILE A 676 24.10 -5.33 8.63
N SER A 677 23.12 -5.95 7.98
CA SER A 677 22.86 -5.71 6.55
C SER A 677 22.47 -4.25 6.29
N LEU A 678 21.61 -3.67 7.12
CA LEU A 678 21.21 -2.27 7.03
C LEU A 678 22.38 -1.31 7.28
N TYR A 679 23.30 -1.65 8.19
CA TYR A 679 24.51 -0.88 8.45
C TYR A 679 25.42 -0.83 7.21
N HIS A 680 25.66 -1.97 6.57
CA HIS A 680 26.46 -2.01 5.34
C HIS A 680 25.77 -1.27 4.19
N PHE A 681 24.44 -1.35 4.11
CA PHE A 681 23.65 -0.54 3.18
C PHE A 681 23.88 0.96 3.43
N SER A 682 23.80 1.42 4.69
CA SER A 682 24.08 2.82 5.04
C SER A 682 25.50 3.25 4.71
N ARG A 683 26.49 2.38 4.95
CA ARG A 683 27.89 2.66 4.59
C ARG A 683 28.07 2.87 3.09
N ILE A 684 27.42 2.06 2.26
CA ILE A 684 27.42 2.25 0.80
C ILE A 684 26.81 3.61 0.45
N LEU A 685 25.65 3.97 1.01
CA LEU A 685 25.02 5.26 0.76
C LEU A 685 25.90 6.45 1.15
N THR A 686 26.51 6.42 2.34
CA THR A 686 27.41 7.48 2.80
C THR A 686 28.66 7.59 1.92
N LEU A 687 29.18 6.48 1.40
CA LEU A 687 30.30 6.51 0.45
C LEU A 687 29.88 7.14 -0.89
N LEU A 688 28.74 6.72 -1.45
CA LEU A 688 28.25 7.18 -2.75
C LEU A 688 27.87 8.67 -2.77
N HIS A 689 27.28 9.18 -1.68
CA HIS A 689 26.76 10.55 -1.61
C HIS A 689 27.60 11.50 -0.74
N GLY A 690 28.66 11.00 -0.10
CA GLY A 690 29.49 11.79 0.81
C GLY A 690 30.50 12.70 0.09
N PRO A 691 30.65 13.99 0.48
CA PRO A 691 31.53 14.99 -0.16
C PRO A 691 33.02 14.68 0.02
N LEU A 692 33.36 13.78 0.95
CA LEU A 692 34.74 13.35 1.20
C LEU A 692 35.35 12.60 0.00
N THR A 693 34.52 11.94 -0.81
CA THR A 693 34.95 11.25 -2.03
C THR A 693 35.35 12.28 -3.09
N ASP A 694 34.48 13.26 -3.35
CA ASP A 694 34.71 14.30 -4.35
C ASP A 694 35.88 15.21 -4.01
N GLN A 695 36.02 15.63 -2.74
CA GLN A 695 37.13 16.49 -2.33
C GLN A 695 38.49 15.78 -2.38
N ARG A 696 38.59 14.52 -1.94
CA ARG A 696 39.86 13.75 -1.99
C ARG A 696 40.28 13.41 -3.42
N ILE A 697 39.30 13.14 -4.30
CA ILE A 697 39.56 12.92 -5.72
C ILE A 697 39.92 14.25 -6.41
N ALA A 698 39.22 15.35 -6.11
CA ALA A 698 39.51 16.65 -6.70
C ALA A 698 40.88 17.23 -6.25
N SER A 699 41.29 17.00 -5.01
CA SER A 699 42.51 17.57 -4.43
C SER A 699 43.80 16.80 -4.70
N SER A 700 43.75 15.66 -5.39
CA SER A 700 44.90 14.76 -5.59
C SER A 700 45.51 14.83 -6.99
N THR A 701 46.82 14.57 -7.10
CA THR A 701 47.54 14.45 -8.38
C THR A 701 47.19 13.13 -9.09
N GLY A 702 47.55 12.95 -10.36
CA GLY A 702 47.11 11.82 -11.20
C GLY A 702 47.19 10.41 -10.55
N LEU A 703 48.30 10.10 -9.87
CA LEU A 703 48.46 8.83 -9.14
C LEU A 703 47.59 8.75 -7.87
N GLY A 704 47.46 9.87 -7.14
CA GLY A 704 46.64 9.96 -5.94
C GLY A 704 45.14 9.81 -6.23
N ARG A 705 44.65 10.37 -7.35
CA ARG A 705 43.27 10.17 -7.83
C ARG A 705 42.96 8.71 -8.09
N LEU A 706 43.87 8.03 -8.79
CA LEU A 706 43.71 6.61 -9.11
C LEU A 706 43.72 5.73 -7.84
N GLN A 707 44.56 6.05 -6.85
CA GLN A 707 44.55 5.37 -5.56
C GLN A 707 43.25 5.63 -4.79
N ALA A 708 42.75 6.87 -4.78
CA ALA A 708 41.49 7.22 -4.14
C ALA A 708 40.29 6.48 -4.77
N HIS A 709 40.19 6.42 -6.11
CA HIS A 709 39.15 5.66 -6.79
C HIS A 709 39.23 4.15 -6.49
N ARG A 710 40.43 3.57 -6.42
CA ARG A 710 40.61 2.15 -6.06
C ARG A 710 40.18 1.88 -4.61
N GLN A 711 40.56 2.75 -3.67
CA GLN A 711 40.16 2.63 -2.27
C GLN A 711 38.65 2.76 -2.10
N PHE A 712 38.04 3.72 -2.80
CA PHE A 712 36.60 3.91 -2.83
C PHE A 712 35.87 2.66 -3.34
N SER A 713 36.26 2.16 -4.51
CA SER A 713 35.71 0.93 -5.10
C SER A 713 35.91 -0.28 -4.17
N GLN A 714 37.07 -0.40 -3.53
CA GLN A 714 37.32 -1.46 -2.55
C GLN A 714 36.40 -1.38 -1.32
N GLN A 715 36.12 -0.18 -0.81
CA GLN A 715 35.23 0.01 0.34
C GLN A 715 33.76 -0.29 -0.01
N VAL A 716 33.29 0.20 -1.16
CA VAL A 716 31.95 -0.10 -1.67
C VAL A 716 31.79 -1.60 -1.91
N GLY A 717 32.77 -2.22 -2.60
CA GLY A 717 32.79 -3.66 -2.85
C GLY A 717 32.85 -4.50 -1.57
N HIS A 718 33.57 -4.05 -0.54
CA HIS A 718 33.60 -4.70 0.77
C HIS A 718 32.21 -4.72 1.41
N HIS A 719 31.55 -3.56 1.53
CA HIS A 719 30.22 -3.50 2.14
C HIS A 719 29.15 -4.24 1.34
N ALA A 720 29.20 -4.18 0.00
CA ALA A 720 28.32 -4.97 -0.85
C ALA A 720 28.54 -6.48 -0.64
N SER A 721 29.79 -6.91 -0.46
CA SER A 721 30.13 -8.29 -0.16
C SER A 721 29.63 -8.74 1.22
N GLU A 722 29.61 -7.86 2.23
CA GLU A 722 29.04 -8.19 3.55
C GLU A 722 27.51 -8.41 3.48
N ILE A 723 26.80 -7.58 2.71
CA ILE A 723 25.35 -7.76 2.48
C ILE A 723 25.08 -9.08 1.75
N TYR A 724 25.86 -9.35 0.69
CA TYR A 724 25.80 -10.60 -0.06
C TYR A 724 26.11 -11.82 0.82
N ALA A 725 27.12 -11.73 1.69
CA ALA A 725 27.50 -12.78 2.62
C ALA A 725 26.38 -13.09 3.62
N ALA A 726 25.72 -12.05 4.15
CA ALA A 726 24.59 -12.20 5.07
C ALA A 726 23.43 -12.96 4.42
N ALA A 727 23.17 -12.73 3.12
CA ALA A 727 22.13 -13.45 2.40
C ALA A 727 22.50 -14.90 2.08
N ILE A 728 23.76 -15.17 1.69
CA ILE A 728 24.27 -16.55 1.52
C ILE A 728 24.18 -17.35 2.81
N GLY A 729 24.35 -16.70 3.96
CA GLY A 729 24.23 -17.34 5.27
C GLY A 729 22.83 -17.88 5.60
N LYS A 730 21.84 -17.68 4.71
CA LYS A 730 20.44 -18.09 4.87
C LYS A 730 19.87 -17.63 6.22
N PRO A 731 19.66 -16.31 6.38
CA PRO A 731 19.17 -15.75 7.64
C PRO A 731 17.75 -16.24 7.94
N LEU A 732 17.34 -16.11 9.19
CA LEU A 732 16.00 -16.51 9.64
C LEU A 732 14.89 -15.84 8.80
N ALA A 733 13.76 -16.53 8.63
CA ALA A 733 12.63 -16.06 7.82
C ALA A 733 12.15 -14.64 8.18
N SER A 734 12.25 -14.24 9.44
CA SER A 734 11.91 -12.90 9.93
C SER A 734 12.75 -11.77 9.30
N VAL A 735 13.95 -12.08 8.79
CA VAL A 735 14.92 -11.12 8.24
C VAL A 735 14.73 -10.93 6.73
N GLN A 736 14.10 -11.89 6.04
CA GLN A 736 14.11 -12.01 4.59
C GLN A 736 13.56 -10.79 3.85
N MET A 737 12.41 -10.24 4.28
CA MET A 737 11.86 -9.04 3.61
C MET A 737 12.75 -7.81 3.76
N HIS A 738 13.50 -7.72 4.87
CA HIS A 738 14.39 -6.59 5.18
C HIS A 738 15.70 -6.63 4.38
N LEU A 739 15.96 -7.73 3.64
CA LEU A 739 17.15 -7.88 2.80
C LEU A 739 16.95 -7.48 1.35
N VAL A 740 15.71 -7.41 0.87
CA VAL A 740 15.42 -7.13 -0.56
C VAL A 740 16.09 -5.83 -1.02
N LEU A 741 15.94 -4.76 -0.24
CA LEU A 741 16.51 -3.45 -0.59
C LEU A 741 18.04 -3.39 -0.43
N PRO A 742 18.65 -3.88 0.68
CA PRO A 742 20.09 -4.06 0.77
C PRO A 742 20.70 -4.87 -0.38
N LEU A 743 20.06 -5.98 -0.76
CA LEU A 743 20.53 -6.84 -1.85
C LEU A 743 20.43 -6.16 -3.21
N SER A 744 19.38 -5.37 -3.45
CA SER A 744 19.26 -4.56 -4.67
C SER A 744 20.42 -3.58 -4.82
N LEU A 745 20.76 -2.84 -3.75
CA LEU A 745 21.90 -1.92 -3.75
C LEU A 745 23.23 -2.67 -3.89
N ALA A 746 23.42 -3.76 -3.16
CA ALA A 746 24.63 -4.57 -3.26
C ALA A 746 24.84 -5.08 -4.70
N GLY A 747 23.77 -5.49 -5.39
CA GLY A 747 23.84 -5.94 -6.79
C GLY A 747 24.37 -4.89 -7.76
N LEU A 748 24.05 -3.61 -7.52
CA LEU A 748 24.59 -2.47 -8.30
C LEU A 748 26.08 -2.24 -8.04
N CYS A 749 26.58 -2.65 -6.87
CA CYS A 749 27.94 -2.40 -6.41
C CYS A 749 28.90 -3.58 -6.63
N LEU A 750 28.40 -4.78 -6.94
CA LEU A 750 29.22 -5.97 -7.16
C LEU A 750 29.73 -6.03 -8.60
N ASP A 751 31.04 -6.21 -8.79
CA ASP A 751 31.64 -6.27 -10.13
C ASP A 751 31.63 -7.68 -10.76
N SER A 752 31.53 -8.73 -9.94
CA SER A 752 31.66 -10.12 -10.42
C SER A 752 30.36 -10.61 -11.06
N PRO A 753 30.37 -11.05 -12.34
CA PRO A 753 29.21 -11.65 -12.98
C PRO A 753 28.70 -12.90 -12.23
N GLY A 754 29.61 -13.69 -11.66
CA GLY A 754 29.25 -14.86 -10.85
C GLY A 754 28.50 -14.48 -9.58
N GLN A 755 28.94 -13.43 -8.88
CA GLN A 755 28.23 -12.93 -7.68
C GLN A 755 26.86 -12.34 -8.04
N LYS A 756 26.74 -11.59 -9.15
CA LYS A 756 25.45 -11.09 -9.63
C LYS A 756 24.47 -12.22 -9.98
N THR A 757 24.95 -13.32 -10.57
CA THR A 757 24.11 -14.50 -10.86
C THR A 757 23.61 -15.17 -9.57
N VAL A 758 24.48 -15.41 -8.60
CA VAL A 758 24.07 -15.98 -7.30
C VAL A 758 23.12 -15.04 -6.56
N LEU A 759 23.37 -13.73 -6.59
CA LEU A 759 22.47 -12.73 -5.98
C LEU A 759 21.08 -12.77 -6.60
N LYS A 760 20.99 -12.93 -7.93
CA LYS A 760 19.71 -13.14 -8.63
C LYS A 760 19.00 -14.40 -8.11
N GLU A 761 19.72 -15.51 -7.98
CA GLU A 761 19.15 -16.75 -7.44
C GLU A 761 18.62 -16.57 -6.01
N ILE A 762 19.37 -15.86 -5.15
CA ILE A 762 18.95 -15.52 -3.79
C ILE A 762 17.67 -14.67 -3.79
N LEU A 763 17.57 -13.64 -4.64
CA LEU A 763 16.36 -12.81 -4.73
C LEU A 763 15.15 -13.63 -5.21
N LEU A 764 15.35 -14.55 -6.16
CA LEU A 764 14.29 -15.47 -6.59
C LEU A 764 13.92 -16.47 -5.49
N GLU A 765 14.87 -16.98 -4.71
CA GLU A 765 14.61 -17.82 -3.53
C GLU A 765 13.79 -17.04 -2.49
N LEU A 766 14.18 -15.81 -2.18
CA LEU A 766 13.44 -14.91 -1.29
C LEU A 766 12.01 -14.67 -1.78
N GLN A 767 11.81 -14.43 -3.08
CA GLN A 767 10.48 -14.29 -3.65
C GLN A 767 9.64 -15.56 -3.48
N ASN A 768 10.24 -16.73 -3.72
CA ASN A 768 9.57 -18.03 -3.57
C ASN A 768 9.29 -18.41 -2.12
N GLU A 769 10.03 -17.86 -1.15
CA GLU A 769 9.80 -18.12 0.29
C GLU A 769 8.84 -17.11 0.92
N THR A 770 8.94 -15.85 0.53
CA THR A 770 8.18 -14.74 1.14
C THR A 770 6.91 -14.37 0.38
N GLY A 771 6.86 -14.57 -0.94
CA GLY A 771 5.81 -14.04 -1.81
C GLY A 771 6.01 -12.57 -2.19
N ILE A 772 7.12 -11.93 -1.79
CA ILE A 772 7.45 -10.55 -2.17
C ILE A 772 8.07 -10.56 -3.57
N LEU A 773 7.52 -9.76 -4.47
CA LEU A 773 8.03 -9.66 -5.83
C LEU A 773 9.40 -8.94 -5.85
N THR A 774 10.43 -9.61 -6.36
CA THR A 774 11.83 -9.13 -6.42
C THR A 774 12.31 -8.80 -7.83
N THR A 775 11.45 -8.93 -8.84
CA THR A 775 11.79 -8.72 -10.26
C THR A 775 12.38 -7.34 -10.52
N TRP A 776 11.82 -6.29 -9.93
CA TRP A 776 12.33 -4.92 -10.06
C TRP A 776 13.78 -4.79 -9.56
N ALA A 777 14.14 -5.49 -8.47
CA ALA A 777 15.47 -5.43 -7.88
C ALA A 777 16.49 -6.12 -8.81
N ILE A 778 16.10 -7.26 -9.38
CA ILE A 778 16.90 -8.03 -10.34
C ILE A 778 17.14 -7.23 -11.62
N GLU A 779 16.09 -6.63 -12.17
CA GLU A 779 16.19 -5.81 -13.39
C GLU A 779 17.10 -4.60 -13.20
N LYS A 780 17.12 -4.01 -11.99
CA LYS A 780 17.91 -2.81 -11.67
C LYS A 780 19.42 -3.04 -11.89
N PHE A 781 19.97 -4.15 -11.42
CA PHE A 781 21.42 -4.43 -11.54
C PHE A 781 21.82 -5.32 -12.71
N GLN A 782 20.86 -5.84 -13.49
CA GLN A 782 21.14 -6.51 -14.77
C GLN A 782 21.35 -5.53 -15.92
N LYS A 783 20.82 -4.31 -15.81
CA LYS A 783 21.01 -3.22 -16.78
C LYS A 783 22.39 -2.55 -16.67
N THR A 784 23.15 -2.85 -15.62
CA THR A 784 24.50 -2.35 -15.29
C THR A 784 25.51 -3.48 -15.33
#